data_AF-A0AAW2T0U9-F1
#
_entry.id   AF-A0AAW2T0U9-F1
#
_cell.length_a   1.000
_cell.length_b   1.000
_cell.length_c   1.000
_cell.angle_alpha   90.00
_cell.angle_beta   90.00
_cell.angle_gamma   90.00
#
_symmetry.space_group_name_H-M   'P 1'
#
loop_
_entity.id
_entity.type
_entity.pdbx_description
1 polymer ?
#
loop_
_entity_poly.entity_id
_entity_poly.type
_entity_poly.pdbx_seq_one_letter_code
_entity_poly.pdbx_strand_id
1 'polypeptide(L)'
;MELKRELNKEASNDYIRQLQMVDAIQRLGIAYHFEEEIDHALQNLFETSITAKKTKICTALLLVSGFSDNMEMFEKFKDVKGEFKVPNIEEVMGVLEFYEATHLRVHGEDILDHGFVFSRNYLESVLPSLTNPVAQLVDHALNHYSIRRGLPRVEARHYISIYEQYTSHHKGLLRLAKLDFNLLQSFHKKELSELYRWWKGLEVEKKLSYARDRMVETYFWVLGVYFEPKYAVARKMLVRVQGLISLIDDTFDAYATLQELQIFTQAIERWSISCLDQLPDYMKIIYKDLLGVYEEIEEEMKKQGTEYRMKVVFRHLLEEAKWRQQGYIPTTEEYMRVATRSCGYTCLIIVSFLGMGDVATREAFDWVLSQPHIVRAACLICRLADDIVGHEVHLPRFVYFLDLAARTVRAHDDLGVWYIVLLVMYFSVAILELAKVLVRNYVLADPFIPYTSVLGGILTCKLVYDLTQLISTYYFRSYNGLTKIQRTEWNNRGISTLHAVFISIMSMYFVFWSELFADHNSAGLITLRNSPLSTFVLGMSVGYFVSDLGMICWLYPSLGGAEYIVHHSLSGIAVAYSMFTGEGQLYTFMVLISEVTTPEINMRWYLDMAGLKKSSAYLINGVMIFFGWLVARILLFVYMFYHVYLHHTQVMQMHTVGFLLVFSVPLALAIMNLLWFGKILKGLKKTLAKRK
;
A
#
# COMPACT_ATOMS: atom_id res chain seq x y z
N MET A 1 15.57 -32.26 22.26
CA MET A 1 14.99 -33.52 22.77
C MET A 1 14.07 -33.30 23.98
N GLU A 2 14.52 -32.63 25.05
CA GLU A 2 13.68 -32.36 26.23
C GLU A 2 12.41 -31.55 25.89
N LEU A 3 12.57 -30.37 25.28
CA LEU A 3 11.46 -29.51 24.84
C LEU A 3 10.48 -30.20 23.88
N LYS A 4 10.98 -31.08 23.00
CA LYS A 4 10.12 -31.88 22.08
C LYS A 4 9.23 -32.84 22.87
N ARG A 5 9.79 -33.53 23.88
CA ARG A 5 9.02 -34.42 24.77
C ARG A 5 8.01 -33.64 25.60
N GLU A 6 8.34 -32.44 26.05
CA GLU A 6 7.39 -31.56 26.76
C GLU A 6 6.23 -31.16 25.86
N LEU A 7 6.49 -30.70 24.63
CA LEU A 7 5.45 -30.35 23.66
C LEU A 7 4.49 -31.52 23.40
N ASN A 8 5.02 -32.75 23.27
CA ASN A 8 4.21 -33.94 23.08
C ASN A 8 3.43 -34.35 24.35
N LYS A 9 3.97 -34.10 25.55
CA LYS A 9 3.27 -34.36 26.82
C LYS A 9 2.12 -33.39 27.06
N GLU A 10 2.29 -32.12 26.72
CA GLU A 10 1.22 -31.12 26.84
C GLU A 10 -0.01 -31.51 26.01
N ALA A 11 0.19 -32.19 24.86
CA ALA A 11 -0.90 -32.77 24.05
C ALA A 11 -1.88 -33.63 24.86
N SER A 12 -1.35 -34.39 25.83
CA SER A 12 -2.13 -35.32 26.65
C SER A 12 -2.77 -34.67 27.88
N ASN A 13 -2.27 -33.50 28.30
CA ASN A 13 -2.62 -32.88 29.58
C ASN A 13 -3.45 -31.60 29.42
N ASP A 14 -3.01 -30.68 28.56
CA ASP A 14 -3.66 -29.39 28.31
C ASP A 14 -3.38 -28.91 26.89
N TYR A 15 -4.40 -29.08 26.06
CA TYR A 15 -4.36 -28.72 24.65
C TYR A 15 -4.12 -27.21 24.40
N ILE A 16 -4.62 -26.33 25.27
CA ILE A 16 -4.42 -24.87 25.12
C ILE A 16 -2.96 -24.52 25.38
N ARG A 17 -2.36 -25.14 26.39
CA ARG A 17 -0.95 -24.95 26.73
C ARG A 17 -0.03 -25.47 25.63
N GLN A 18 -0.38 -26.59 25.02
CA GLN A 18 0.33 -27.12 23.84
C GLN A 18 0.36 -26.07 22.70
N LEU A 19 -0.77 -25.44 22.39
CA LEU A 19 -0.83 -24.42 21.34
C LEU A 19 -0.06 -23.14 21.67
N GLN A 20 -0.14 -22.68 22.91
CA GLN A 20 0.65 -21.52 23.34
C GLN A 20 2.16 -21.83 23.20
N MET A 21 2.56 -23.08 23.41
CA MET A 21 3.92 -23.53 23.18
C MET A 21 4.27 -23.56 21.68
N VAL A 22 3.37 -24.03 20.82
CA VAL A 22 3.55 -24.01 19.35
C VAL A 22 3.68 -22.57 18.82
N ASP A 23 2.78 -21.67 19.19
CA ASP A 23 2.82 -20.26 18.81
C ASP A 23 4.13 -19.60 19.27
N ALA A 24 4.54 -19.84 20.53
CA ALA A 24 5.82 -19.34 21.02
C ALA A 24 7.01 -19.90 20.22
N ILE A 25 7.03 -21.21 19.90
CA ILE A 25 8.08 -21.84 19.10
C ILE A 25 8.17 -21.20 17.70
N GLN A 26 7.04 -20.95 17.06
CA GLN A 26 6.96 -20.29 15.75
C GLN A 26 7.45 -18.84 15.82
N ARG A 27 6.90 -18.03 16.73
CA ARG A 27 7.28 -16.62 16.89
C ARG A 27 8.72 -16.41 17.34
N LEU A 28 9.29 -17.36 18.09
CA LEU A 28 10.71 -17.35 18.48
C LEU A 28 11.66 -17.75 17.32
N GLY A 29 11.13 -18.12 16.15
CA GLY A 29 11.93 -18.47 14.97
C GLY A 29 12.69 -19.78 15.10
N ILE A 30 12.22 -20.69 15.97
CA ILE A 30 12.85 -22.00 16.23
C ILE A 30 11.98 -23.18 15.77
N ALA A 31 10.86 -22.92 15.08
CA ALA A 31 9.93 -23.95 14.60
C ALA A 31 10.57 -25.02 13.71
N TYR A 32 11.60 -24.69 12.94
CA TYR A 32 12.30 -25.68 12.09
C TYR A 32 12.98 -26.81 12.88
N HIS A 33 13.17 -26.67 14.20
CA HIS A 33 13.61 -27.77 15.07
C HIS A 33 12.47 -28.69 15.50
N PHE A 34 11.22 -28.28 15.32
CA PHE A 34 10.01 -28.91 15.85
C PHE A 34 8.99 -29.25 14.74
N GLU A 35 9.40 -29.31 13.47
CA GLU A 35 8.49 -29.50 12.31
C GLU A 35 7.51 -30.67 12.56
N GLU A 36 8.01 -31.87 12.84
CA GLU A 36 7.17 -33.06 13.10
C GLU A 36 6.25 -32.90 14.31
N GLU A 37 6.73 -32.30 15.41
CA GLU A 37 5.93 -32.13 16.62
C GLU A 37 4.84 -31.07 16.46
N ILE A 38 5.12 -30.00 15.71
CA ILE A 38 4.15 -28.96 15.36
C ILE A 38 3.07 -29.55 14.46
N ASP A 39 3.45 -30.28 13.41
CA ASP A 39 2.52 -30.91 12.48
C ASP A 39 1.59 -31.89 13.20
N HIS A 40 2.15 -32.75 14.06
CA HIS A 40 1.35 -33.66 14.87
C HIS A 40 0.42 -32.91 15.85
N ALA A 41 0.87 -31.82 16.47
CA ALA A 41 0.03 -31.02 17.37
C ALA A 41 -1.14 -30.34 16.63
N LEU A 42 -0.89 -29.82 15.42
CA LEU A 42 -1.90 -29.16 14.59
C LEU A 42 -2.87 -30.17 13.94
N GLN A 43 -2.39 -31.34 13.52
CA GLN A 43 -3.25 -32.39 13.00
C GLN A 43 -4.20 -32.93 14.08
N ASN A 44 -3.67 -33.23 15.28
CA ASN A 44 -4.51 -33.63 16.41
C ASN A 44 -5.54 -32.55 16.77
N LEU A 45 -5.18 -31.27 16.63
CA LEU A 45 -6.11 -30.18 16.79
C LEU A 45 -7.22 -30.24 15.76
N PHE A 46 -6.87 -30.35 14.49
CA PHE A 46 -7.84 -30.36 13.40
C PHE A 46 -8.85 -31.49 13.60
N GLU A 47 -8.39 -32.71 13.89
CA GLU A 47 -9.23 -33.87 14.15
C GLU A 47 -10.15 -33.68 15.38
N THR A 48 -9.64 -33.07 16.46
CA THR A 48 -10.47 -32.74 17.64
C THR A 48 -11.32 -31.47 17.48
N SER A 49 -11.03 -30.61 16.50
CA SER A 49 -11.76 -29.35 16.27
C SER A 49 -13.14 -29.60 15.65
N ILE A 50 -13.27 -30.69 14.88
CA ILE A 50 -14.54 -31.16 14.31
C ILE A 50 -15.54 -31.54 15.43
N THR A 51 -15.06 -31.80 16.66
CA THR A 51 -15.87 -32.31 17.78
C THR A 51 -16.02 -31.37 18.99
N ALA A 52 -15.29 -30.24 19.10
CA ALA A 52 -15.26 -29.44 20.34
C ALA A 52 -15.32 -27.90 20.18
N LYS A 53 -16.08 -27.24 21.08
CA LYS A 53 -16.12 -25.77 21.26
C LYS A 53 -14.81 -25.23 21.88
N LYS A 54 -13.77 -24.96 21.08
CA LYS A 54 -12.47 -24.39 21.53
C LYS A 54 -12.31 -22.85 21.33
N THR A 55 -11.27 -22.24 21.91
CA THR A 55 -11.05 -20.77 22.06
C THR A 55 -10.67 -20.03 20.76
N LYS A 56 -10.76 -18.68 20.77
CA LYS A 56 -10.42 -17.79 19.64
C LYS A 56 -8.98 -17.97 19.12
N ILE A 57 -8.03 -18.20 20.02
CA ILE A 57 -6.61 -18.45 19.68
C ILE A 57 -6.46 -19.74 18.86
N CYS A 58 -7.17 -20.81 19.24
CA CYS A 58 -7.13 -22.08 18.51
C CYS A 58 -7.62 -21.92 17.07
N THR A 59 -8.70 -21.17 16.87
CA THR A 59 -9.26 -20.89 15.55
C THR A 59 -8.26 -20.15 14.66
N ALA A 60 -7.60 -19.12 15.19
CA ALA A 60 -6.63 -18.33 14.43
C ALA A 60 -5.37 -19.15 14.03
N LEU A 61 -4.86 -19.99 14.94
CA LEU A 61 -3.69 -20.84 14.67
C LEU A 61 -3.98 -21.94 13.61
N LEU A 62 -5.18 -22.50 13.58
CA LEU A 62 -5.60 -23.45 12.54
C LEU A 62 -5.65 -22.80 11.16
N LEU A 63 -6.24 -21.60 11.07
CA LEU A 63 -6.33 -20.85 9.82
C LEU A 63 -4.93 -20.57 9.27
N VAL A 64 -4.01 -20.16 10.14
CA VAL A 64 -2.61 -19.90 9.79
C VAL A 64 -1.88 -21.14 9.31
N SER A 65 -2.25 -22.30 9.84
CA SER A 65 -1.60 -23.57 9.54
C SER A 65 -2.20 -24.28 8.32
N GLY A 66 -3.13 -23.64 7.59
CA GLY A 66 -3.77 -24.18 6.40
C GLY A 66 -4.88 -25.19 6.68
N PHE A 67 -5.34 -25.31 7.93
CA PHE A 67 -6.43 -26.20 8.33
C PHE A 67 -7.77 -25.45 8.37
N SER A 68 -8.22 -24.91 7.22
CA SER A 68 -9.27 -23.87 7.15
C SER A 68 -10.52 -24.25 6.33
N ASP A 69 -11.03 -25.48 6.46
CA ASP A 69 -12.20 -25.91 5.67
C ASP A 69 -13.57 -25.52 6.29
N ASN A 70 -13.62 -24.97 7.51
CA ASN A 70 -14.88 -24.68 8.19
C ASN A 70 -15.03 -23.24 8.69
N MET A 71 -15.71 -22.40 7.90
CA MET A 71 -16.06 -21.00 8.24
C MET A 71 -16.93 -20.87 9.51
N GLU A 72 -17.58 -21.94 9.98
CA GLU A 72 -18.31 -21.94 11.26
C GLU A 72 -17.38 -21.70 12.46
N MET A 73 -16.06 -21.90 12.30
CA MET A 73 -15.07 -21.64 13.34
C MET A 73 -15.03 -20.16 13.79
N PHE A 74 -15.52 -19.24 12.94
CA PHE A 74 -15.54 -17.81 13.18
C PHE A 74 -16.83 -17.31 13.84
N GLU A 75 -17.89 -18.13 13.92
CA GLU A 75 -19.14 -17.76 14.61
C GLU A 75 -18.92 -17.48 16.10
N LYS A 76 -17.83 -17.98 16.70
CA LYS A 76 -17.44 -17.68 18.08
C LYS A 76 -16.96 -16.25 18.29
N PHE A 77 -16.53 -15.59 17.22
CA PHE A 77 -16.21 -14.18 17.27
C PHE A 77 -17.46 -13.32 17.10
N LYS A 78 -18.61 -13.92 16.78
CA LYS A 78 -19.88 -13.24 16.59
C LYS A 78 -20.82 -13.46 17.78
N ASP A 79 -21.80 -12.58 17.93
CA ASP A 79 -22.90 -12.68 18.87
C ASP A 79 -24.11 -13.39 18.23
N VAL A 80 -25.22 -13.47 18.97
CA VAL A 80 -26.47 -14.11 18.49
C VAL A 80 -27.12 -13.40 17.29
N LYS A 81 -26.70 -12.17 16.98
CA LYS A 81 -27.16 -11.38 15.82
C LYS A 81 -26.20 -11.52 14.63
N GLY A 82 -25.07 -12.22 14.80
CA GLY A 82 -24.04 -12.36 13.78
C GLY A 82 -23.02 -11.21 13.75
N GLU A 83 -23.03 -10.31 14.74
CA GLU A 83 -22.09 -9.19 14.85
C GLU A 83 -20.87 -9.56 15.70
N PHE A 84 -19.69 -9.02 15.40
CA PHE A 84 -18.49 -9.36 16.15
C PHE A 84 -18.57 -8.92 17.62
N LYS A 85 -18.40 -9.88 18.54
CA LYS A 85 -18.52 -9.68 19.99
C LYS A 85 -17.30 -8.94 20.55
N VAL A 86 -17.55 -7.84 21.26
CA VAL A 86 -16.53 -7.12 22.05
C VAL A 86 -15.91 -8.07 23.10
N PRO A 87 -14.62 -8.41 23.00
CA PRO A 87 -13.92 -9.26 23.94
C PRO A 87 -13.58 -8.53 25.26
N ASN A 88 -13.55 -9.28 26.36
CA ASN A 88 -12.92 -8.82 27.60
C ASN A 88 -11.42 -8.59 27.39
N ILE A 89 -10.77 -7.78 28.23
CA ILE A 89 -9.33 -7.51 28.14
C ILE A 89 -8.47 -8.78 28.21
N GLU A 90 -8.97 -9.83 28.86
CA GLU A 90 -8.34 -11.15 28.94
C GLU A 90 -8.33 -11.90 27.59
N GLU A 91 -9.17 -11.51 26.63
CA GLU A 91 -9.28 -12.11 25.29
C GLU A 91 -8.47 -11.35 24.22
N VAL A 92 -7.73 -10.29 24.59
CA VAL A 92 -6.97 -9.44 23.65
C VAL A 92 -6.01 -10.24 22.79
N MET A 93 -5.30 -11.22 23.37
CA MET A 93 -4.42 -12.11 22.61
C MET A 93 -5.20 -12.91 21.55
N GLY A 94 -6.42 -13.36 21.87
CA GLY A 94 -7.27 -14.06 20.90
C GLY A 94 -7.72 -13.18 19.73
N VAL A 95 -7.90 -11.88 19.95
CA VAL A 95 -8.20 -10.94 18.86
C VAL A 95 -6.96 -10.54 18.09
N LEU A 96 -5.80 -10.43 18.75
CA LEU A 96 -4.52 -10.23 18.08
C LEU A 96 -4.22 -11.38 17.12
N GLU A 97 -4.37 -12.63 17.56
CA GLU A 97 -4.18 -13.78 16.65
C GLU A 97 -5.20 -13.77 15.50
N PHE A 98 -6.45 -13.38 15.77
CA PHE A 98 -7.46 -13.27 14.72
C PHE A 98 -7.11 -12.18 13.70
N TYR A 99 -6.65 -11.02 14.16
CA TYR A 99 -6.12 -9.95 13.31
C TYR A 99 -4.97 -10.45 12.45
N GLU A 100 -4.01 -11.16 13.03
CA GLU A 100 -2.89 -11.75 12.28
C GLU A 100 -3.36 -12.78 11.25
N ALA A 101 -4.32 -13.64 11.61
CA ALA A 101 -4.88 -14.64 10.71
C ALA A 101 -5.65 -14.01 9.54
N THR A 102 -6.35 -12.89 9.75
CA THR A 102 -7.08 -12.18 8.68
C THR A 102 -6.15 -11.62 7.60
N HIS A 103 -4.83 -11.58 7.80
CA HIS A 103 -3.87 -11.22 6.74
C HIS A 103 -3.71 -12.31 5.67
N LEU A 104 -4.23 -13.52 5.91
CA LEU A 104 -4.22 -14.66 5.00
C LEU A 104 -5.53 -14.83 4.20
N ARG A 105 -6.49 -13.91 4.37
CA ARG A 105 -7.80 -13.95 3.72
C ARG A 105 -7.71 -14.00 2.19
N VAL A 106 -8.64 -14.73 1.57
CA VAL A 106 -8.80 -14.80 0.11
C VAL A 106 -10.12 -14.20 -0.35
N HIS A 107 -10.24 -13.92 -1.66
CA HIS A 107 -11.43 -13.29 -2.23
C HIS A 107 -12.68 -14.17 -2.04
N GLY A 108 -13.74 -13.60 -1.48
CA GLY A 108 -15.01 -14.28 -1.20
C GLY A 108 -15.17 -14.74 0.26
N GLU A 109 -14.19 -14.48 1.12
CA GLU A 109 -14.26 -14.76 2.56
C GLU A 109 -14.67 -13.51 3.35
N ASP A 110 -15.90 -13.02 3.12
CA ASP A 110 -16.43 -11.77 3.70
C ASP A 110 -16.27 -11.71 5.24
N ILE A 111 -16.28 -12.86 5.91
CA ILE A 111 -16.08 -12.97 7.35
C ILE A 111 -14.68 -12.54 7.80
N LEU A 112 -13.64 -12.80 7.02
CA LEU A 112 -12.27 -12.39 7.33
C LEU A 112 -12.02 -10.93 6.93
N ASP A 113 -12.71 -10.42 5.91
CA ASP A 113 -12.67 -9.00 5.57
C ASP A 113 -13.31 -8.14 6.68
N HIS A 114 -14.52 -8.50 7.12
CA HIS A 114 -15.14 -7.83 8.27
C HIS A 114 -14.36 -8.10 9.56
N GLY A 115 -13.80 -9.29 9.72
CA GLY A 115 -12.97 -9.69 10.86
C GLY A 115 -11.69 -8.85 10.99
N PHE A 116 -11.04 -8.52 9.86
CA PHE A 116 -9.87 -7.62 9.83
C PHE A 116 -10.24 -6.23 10.38
N VAL A 117 -11.35 -5.65 9.89
CA VAL A 117 -11.80 -4.32 10.34
C VAL A 117 -12.15 -4.33 11.83
N PHE A 118 -12.93 -5.31 12.26
CA PHE A 118 -13.32 -5.46 13.67
C PHE A 118 -12.10 -5.61 14.58
N SER A 119 -11.23 -6.57 14.28
CA SER A 119 -10.08 -6.88 15.14
C SER A 119 -9.11 -5.72 15.23
N ARG A 120 -8.86 -5.01 14.11
CA ARG A 120 -8.07 -3.78 14.09
C ARG A 120 -8.66 -2.71 15.00
N ASN A 121 -9.95 -2.39 14.83
CA ASN A 121 -10.61 -1.34 15.62
C ASN A 121 -10.60 -1.67 17.12
N TYR A 122 -10.87 -2.93 17.47
CA TYR A 122 -10.80 -3.38 18.85
C TYR A 122 -9.39 -3.19 19.43
N LEU A 123 -8.37 -3.70 18.74
CA LEU A 123 -6.97 -3.63 19.19
C LEU A 123 -6.50 -2.18 19.33
N GLU A 124 -6.84 -1.29 18.39
CA GLU A 124 -6.56 0.15 18.47
C GLU A 124 -7.24 0.79 19.70
N SER A 125 -8.48 0.38 20.02
CA SER A 125 -9.24 0.93 21.15
C SER A 125 -8.69 0.50 22.52
N VAL A 126 -8.20 -0.74 22.64
CA VAL A 126 -7.70 -1.26 23.92
C VAL A 126 -6.23 -0.96 24.16
N LEU A 127 -5.44 -0.71 23.09
CA LEU A 127 -3.99 -0.48 23.17
C LEU A 127 -3.57 0.50 24.29
N PRO A 128 -4.21 1.66 24.50
CA PRO A 128 -3.84 2.59 25.57
C PRO A 128 -4.01 2.02 27.00
N SER A 129 -4.84 0.99 27.17
CA SER A 129 -5.11 0.34 28.45
C SER A 129 -4.26 -0.90 28.71
N LEU A 130 -3.51 -1.38 27.71
CA LEU A 130 -2.69 -2.57 27.82
C LEU A 130 -1.35 -2.26 28.50
N THR A 131 -0.84 -3.24 29.23
CA THR A 131 0.51 -3.20 29.79
C THR A 131 1.47 -4.08 28.99
N ASN A 132 2.77 -3.80 29.07
CA ASN A 132 3.79 -4.67 28.51
C ASN A 132 3.76 -6.05 29.19
N PRO A 133 4.04 -7.14 28.46
CA PRO A 133 4.46 -7.20 27.04
C PRO A 133 3.34 -7.13 25.99
N VAL A 134 2.07 -7.28 26.38
CA VAL A 134 0.95 -7.38 25.42
C VAL A 134 0.77 -6.10 24.60
N ALA A 135 0.93 -4.93 25.22
CA ALA A 135 0.88 -3.65 24.51
C ALA A 135 1.90 -3.57 23.37
N GLN A 136 3.12 -4.09 23.56
CA GLN A 136 4.17 -4.10 22.52
C GLN A 136 3.77 -4.99 21.33
N LEU A 137 3.16 -6.15 21.58
CA LEU A 137 2.70 -7.03 20.50
C LEU A 137 1.57 -6.41 19.68
N VAL A 138 0.61 -5.79 20.37
CA VAL A 138 -0.52 -5.14 19.71
C VAL A 138 -0.06 -3.93 18.90
N ASP A 139 0.82 -3.10 19.48
CA ASP A 139 1.43 -1.98 18.75
C ASP A 139 2.20 -2.47 17.52
N HIS A 140 3.07 -3.48 17.67
CA HIS A 140 3.84 -4.03 16.56
C HIS A 140 2.95 -4.51 15.41
N ALA A 141 1.90 -5.28 15.70
CA ALA A 141 0.98 -5.79 14.70
C ALA A 141 0.15 -4.70 13.99
N LEU A 142 -0.26 -3.65 14.71
CA LEU A 142 -1.06 -2.55 14.15
C LEU A 142 -0.23 -1.57 13.32
N ASN A 143 1.01 -1.34 13.73
CA ASN A 143 1.76 -0.15 13.35
C ASN A 143 3.07 -0.41 12.61
N HIS A 144 3.54 -1.65 12.56
CA HIS A 144 4.73 -2.05 11.83
C HIS A 144 4.35 -3.04 10.73
N TYR A 145 4.55 -4.33 10.96
CA TYR A 145 4.21 -5.38 10.01
C TYR A 145 3.48 -6.51 10.74
N SER A 146 2.41 -7.02 10.13
CA SER A 146 1.83 -8.30 10.52
C SER A 146 2.92 -9.37 10.51
N ILE A 147 2.90 -10.27 11.50
CA ILE A 147 3.83 -11.41 11.55
C ILE A 147 3.72 -12.32 10.32
N ARG A 148 2.62 -12.23 9.55
CA ARG A 148 2.39 -12.96 8.29
C ARG A 148 3.04 -12.31 7.08
N ARG A 149 3.48 -11.05 7.22
CA ARG A 149 4.15 -10.27 6.17
C ARG A 149 5.58 -9.88 6.54
N GLY A 150 5.96 -10.05 7.79
CA GLY A 150 7.32 -9.82 8.30
C GLY A 150 8.29 -10.94 7.95
N LEU A 151 9.59 -10.61 7.94
CA LEU A 151 10.65 -11.59 7.73
C LEU A 151 10.83 -12.44 9.00
N PRO A 152 10.80 -13.78 8.95
CA PRO A 152 10.78 -14.64 10.14
C PRO A 152 11.87 -14.33 11.17
N ARG A 153 13.08 -14.00 10.72
CA ARG A 153 14.21 -13.68 11.62
C ARG A 153 14.18 -12.29 12.22
N VAL A 154 13.58 -11.33 11.52
CA VAL A 154 13.35 -9.98 12.06
C VAL A 154 12.27 -10.05 13.13
N GLU A 155 11.17 -10.74 12.84
CA GLU A 155 10.08 -10.97 13.78
C GLU A 155 10.56 -11.76 15.00
N ALA A 156 11.34 -12.83 14.81
CA ALA A 156 11.91 -13.59 15.93
C ALA A 156 12.83 -12.74 16.81
N ARG A 157 13.66 -11.87 16.22
CA ARG A 157 14.54 -10.98 16.99
C ARG A 157 13.74 -10.03 17.88
N HIS A 158 12.66 -9.49 17.35
CA HIS A 158 11.74 -8.62 18.09
C HIS A 158 11.06 -9.41 19.22
N TYR A 159 10.45 -10.54 18.86
CA TYR A 159 9.67 -11.36 19.79
C TYR A 159 10.48 -11.96 20.94
N ILE A 160 11.75 -12.34 20.75
CA ILE A 160 12.61 -12.85 21.84
C ILE A 160 12.63 -11.89 23.05
N SER A 161 12.67 -10.57 22.80
CA SER A 161 12.74 -9.56 23.86
C SER A 161 11.39 -9.36 24.55
N ILE A 162 10.29 -9.59 23.83
CA ILE A 162 8.93 -9.53 24.36
C ILE A 162 8.62 -10.79 25.17
N TYR A 163 8.99 -11.97 24.65
CA TYR A 163 8.77 -13.26 25.27
C TYR A 163 9.43 -13.34 26.66
N GLU A 164 10.62 -12.76 26.81
CA GLU A 164 11.35 -12.67 28.09
C GLU A 164 10.62 -11.87 29.17
N GLN A 165 9.75 -10.92 28.79
CA GLN A 165 9.02 -10.08 29.75
C GLN A 165 7.82 -10.80 30.37
N TYR A 166 7.30 -11.87 29.77
CA TYR A 166 6.21 -12.64 30.36
C TYR A 166 6.70 -13.36 31.62
N THR A 167 6.01 -13.20 32.75
CA THR A 167 6.36 -13.91 34.00
C THR A 167 6.22 -15.43 33.88
N SER A 168 5.35 -15.90 32.97
CA SER A 168 5.03 -17.30 32.70
C SER A 168 5.82 -17.92 31.54
N HIS A 169 6.79 -17.22 30.94
CA HIS A 169 7.49 -17.74 29.77
C HIS A 169 8.25 -19.04 30.06
N HIS A 170 8.35 -19.90 29.03
CA HIS A 170 9.11 -21.14 29.14
C HIS A 170 10.61 -20.86 29.06
N LYS A 171 11.31 -20.95 30.20
CA LYS A 171 12.76 -20.65 30.29
C LYS A 171 13.61 -21.45 29.29
N GLY A 172 13.24 -22.72 29.06
CA GLY A 172 13.91 -23.57 28.09
C GLY A 172 13.76 -23.10 26.65
N LEU A 173 12.56 -22.62 26.27
CA LEU A 173 12.32 -22.09 24.92
C LEU A 173 13.07 -20.78 24.70
N LEU A 174 13.01 -19.86 25.67
CA LEU A 174 13.74 -18.58 25.59
C LEU A 174 15.25 -18.82 25.46
N ARG A 175 15.81 -19.73 26.27
CA ARG A 175 17.23 -20.08 26.20
C ARG A 175 17.59 -20.67 24.83
N LEU A 176 16.79 -21.60 24.32
CA LEU A 176 17.00 -22.19 22.99
C LEU A 176 16.95 -21.11 21.91
N ALA A 177 15.94 -20.25 21.90
CA ALA A 177 15.77 -19.18 20.91
C ALA A 177 16.96 -18.20 20.90
N LYS A 178 17.46 -17.79 22.07
CA LYS A 178 18.65 -16.92 22.16
C LYS A 178 19.91 -17.60 21.62
N LEU A 179 20.15 -18.87 21.98
CA LEU A 179 21.30 -19.63 21.52
C LEU A 179 21.24 -19.88 20.01
N ASP A 180 20.09 -20.34 19.53
CA ASP A 180 19.81 -20.56 18.11
C ASP A 180 20.01 -19.28 17.30
N PHE A 181 19.47 -18.15 17.78
CA PHE A 181 19.59 -16.89 17.09
C PHE A 181 21.03 -16.43 16.91
N ASN A 182 21.82 -16.52 17.97
CA ASN A 182 23.22 -16.13 17.91
C ASN A 182 24.05 -17.11 17.06
N LEU A 183 23.74 -18.41 17.13
CA LEU A 183 24.43 -19.43 16.33
C LEU A 183 24.18 -19.21 14.83
N LEU A 184 22.92 -19.09 14.41
CA LEU A 184 22.57 -18.83 13.02
C LEU A 184 23.17 -17.52 12.53
N GLN A 185 23.09 -16.45 13.33
CA GLN A 185 23.73 -15.18 12.96
C GLN A 185 25.25 -15.34 12.75
N SER A 186 25.93 -16.19 13.53
CA SER A 186 27.35 -16.49 13.33
C SER A 186 27.60 -17.24 12.02
N PHE A 187 26.75 -18.22 11.66
CA PHE A 187 26.84 -18.90 10.38
C PHE A 187 26.58 -17.95 9.22
N HIS A 188 25.56 -17.11 9.33
CA HIS A 188 25.21 -16.12 8.31
C HIS A 188 26.32 -15.10 8.08
N LYS A 189 26.98 -14.62 9.15
CA LYS A 189 28.17 -13.76 9.05
C LYS A 189 29.34 -14.44 8.35
N LYS A 190 29.55 -15.73 8.61
CA LYS A 190 30.60 -16.52 7.93
C LYS A 190 30.30 -16.67 6.44
N GLU A 191 29.05 -17.04 6.11
CA GLU A 191 28.57 -17.14 4.73
C GLU A 191 28.73 -15.79 4.00
N LEU A 192 28.29 -14.68 4.60
CA LEU A 192 28.44 -13.35 4.04
C LEU A 192 29.92 -12.96 3.83
N SER A 193 30.81 -13.33 4.75
CA SER A 193 32.26 -13.10 4.59
C SER A 193 32.85 -13.87 3.40
N GLU A 194 32.43 -15.11 3.18
CA GLU A 194 32.83 -15.92 2.02
C GLU A 194 32.32 -15.29 0.72
N LEU A 195 31.04 -14.90 0.68
CA LEU A 195 30.41 -14.27 -0.47
C LEU A 195 31.03 -12.91 -0.80
N TYR A 196 31.36 -12.12 0.23
CA TYR A 196 32.00 -10.82 0.03
C TYR A 196 33.43 -10.95 -0.51
N ARG A 197 34.17 -11.99 -0.11
CA ARG A 197 35.48 -12.31 -0.69
C ARG A 197 35.38 -12.66 -2.18
N TRP A 198 34.39 -13.48 -2.54
CA TRP A 198 34.08 -13.76 -3.94
C TRP A 198 33.74 -12.48 -4.71
N TRP A 199 32.83 -11.64 -4.18
CA TRP A 199 32.43 -10.37 -4.81
C TRP A 199 33.60 -9.41 -5.01
N LYS A 200 34.48 -9.26 -4.00
CA LYS A 200 35.69 -8.45 -4.15
C LYS A 200 36.67 -9.01 -5.20
N GLY A 201 36.69 -10.33 -5.40
CA GLY A 201 37.45 -10.97 -6.48
C GLY A 201 37.01 -10.56 -7.89
N LEU A 202 35.74 -10.17 -8.07
CA LEU A 202 35.23 -9.63 -9.34
C LEU A 202 35.77 -8.22 -9.64
N GLU A 203 36.26 -7.53 -8.60
CA GLU A 203 36.71 -6.13 -8.67
C GLU A 203 35.66 -5.17 -9.26
N VAL A 204 34.37 -5.37 -8.91
CA VAL A 204 33.22 -4.61 -9.43
C VAL A 204 33.47 -3.10 -9.38
N GLU A 205 33.91 -2.57 -8.24
CA GLU A 205 34.17 -1.13 -8.06
C GLU A 205 35.18 -0.55 -9.08
N LYS A 206 36.18 -1.33 -9.48
CA LYS A 206 37.22 -0.90 -10.42
C LYS A 206 36.86 -1.18 -11.88
N LYS A 207 36.28 -2.36 -12.15
CA LYS A 207 36.06 -2.87 -13.52
C LYS A 207 34.65 -2.59 -14.03
N LEU A 208 33.69 -2.37 -13.14
CA LEU A 208 32.27 -2.16 -13.38
C LEU A 208 31.77 -0.97 -12.56
N SER A 209 32.47 0.16 -12.62
CA SER A 209 32.22 1.33 -11.75
C SER A 209 30.82 1.96 -11.88
N TYR A 210 30.05 1.57 -12.89
CA TYR A 210 28.66 1.97 -13.10
C TYR A 210 27.67 1.14 -12.27
N ALA A 211 28.07 -0.05 -11.80
CA ALA A 211 27.19 -0.98 -11.12
C ALA A 211 27.18 -0.74 -9.61
N ARG A 212 26.04 -1.02 -8.99
CA ARG A 212 25.81 -0.81 -7.55
C ARG A 212 26.43 -1.95 -6.73
N ASP A 213 27.06 -1.64 -5.59
CA ASP A 213 27.47 -2.65 -4.60
C ASP A 213 26.31 -2.93 -3.64
N ARG A 214 25.70 -4.11 -3.75
CA ARG A 214 24.48 -4.51 -3.02
C ARG A 214 24.61 -5.84 -2.28
N MET A 215 25.82 -6.34 -2.06
CA MET A 215 26.02 -7.70 -1.54
C MET A 215 25.37 -7.96 -0.18
N VAL A 216 25.35 -6.97 0.71
CA VAL A 216 24.75 -7.12 2.04
C VAL A 216 23.23 -7.19 1.92
N GLU A 217 22.64 -6.32 1.10
CA GLU A 217 21.21 -6.28 0.82
C GLU A 217 20.75 -7.55 0.10
N THR A 218 21.51 -8.04 -0.88
CA THR A 218 21.26 -9.30 -1.58
C THR A 218 21.27 -10.47 -0.60
N TYR A 219 22.27 -10.55 0.28
CA TYR A 219 22.33 -11.61 1.28
C TYR A 219 21.17 -11.53 2.28
N PHE A 220 20.84 -10.32 2.75
CA PHE A 220 19.71 -10.10 3.66
C PHE A 220 18.38 -10.51 3.03
N TRP A 221 18.19 -10.23 1.74
CA TRP A 221 16.99 -10.64 1.00
C TRP A 221 16.86 -12.16 0.92
N VAL A 222 17.97 -12.86 0.64
CA VAL A 222 18.00 -14.33 0.57
C VAL A 222 17.73 -14.99 1.93
N LEU A 223 18.09 -14.35 3.05
CA LEU A 223 17.69 -14.81 4.39
C LEU A 223 16.17 -14.81 4.60
N GLY A 224 15.43 -14.01 3.83
CA GLY A 224 13.97 -14.02 3.81
C GLY A 224 13.36 -15.25 3.12
N VAL A 225 14.11 -15.89 2.22
CA VAL A 225 13.67 -17.11 1.53
C VAL A 225 13.85 -18.34 2.43
N TYR A 226 15.04 -18.50 3.00
CA TYR A 226 15.34 -19.53 3.98
C TYR A 226 16.49 -19.11 4.90
N PHE A 227 16.29 -19.22 6.21
CA PHE A 227 17.30 -18.85 7.21
C PHE A 227 17.96 -20.06 7.87
N GLU A 228 17.37 -21.24 7.69
CA GLU A 228 17.72 -22.48 8.36
C GLU A 228 19.12 -22.95 7.95
N PRO A 229 19.86 -23.61 8.86
CA PRO A 229 21.24 -23.99 8.58
C PRO A 229 21.36 -25.00 7.43
N LYS A 230 20.34 -25.84 7.23
CA LYS A 230 20.28 -26.84 6.13
C LYS A 230 20.38 -26.21 4.73
N TYR A 231 19.96 -24.96 4.57
CA TYR A 231 19.94 -24.26 3.28
C TYR A 231 21.16 -23.36 3.03
N ALA A 232 22.28 -23.56 3.74
CA ALA A 232 23.49 -22.74 3.57
C ALA A 232 24.07 -22.78 2.14
N VAL A 233 24.03 -23.94 1.49
CA VAL A 233 24.49 -24.08 0.10
C VAL A 233 23.56 -23.31 -0.85
N ALA A 234 22.24 -23.48 -0.67
CA ALA A 234 21.22 -22.76 -1.43
C ALA A 234 21.38 -21.25 -1.33
N ARG A 235 21.58 -20.71 -0.12
CA ARG A 235 21.79 -19.27 0.10
C ARG A 235 22.99 -18.75 -0.66
N LYS A 236 24.12 -19.46 -0.59
CA LYS A 236 25.35 -19.03 -1.28
C LYS A 236 25.18 -19.03 -2.79
N MET A 237 24.51 -20.03 -3.36
CA MET A 237 24.20 -20.08 -4.79
C MET A 237 23.27 -18.93 -5.20
N LEU A 238 22.16 -18.77 -4.47
CA LEU A 238 21.16 -17.76 -4.77
C LEU A 238 21.73 -16.35 -4.71
N VAL A 239 22.55 -16.03 -3.70
CA VAL A 239 23.21 -14.72 -3.57
C VAL A 239 24.17 -14.45 -4.71
N ARG A 240 24.96 -15.45 -5.13
CA ARG A 240 25.87 -15.30 -6.27
C ARG A 240 25.12 -15.02 -7.57
N VAL A 241 24.06 -15.78 -7.85
CA VAL A 241 23.23 -15.57 -9.04
C VAL A 241 22.53 -14.21 -8.97
N GLN A 242 21.93 -13.85 -7.84
CA GLN A 242 21.25 -12.56 -7.67
C GLN A 242 22.20 -11.38 -7.80
N GLY A 243 23.42 -11.48 -7.26
CA GLY A 243 24.46 -10.46 -7.44
C GLY A 243 24.83 -10.26 -8.90
N LEU A 244 25.01 -11.35 -9.65
CA LEU A 244 25.28 -11.29 -11.09
C LEU A 244 24.09 -10.75 -11.89
N ILE A 245 22.86 -11.12 -11.54
CA ILE A 245 21.63 -10.55 -12.14
C ILE A 245 21.58 -9.04 -11.91
N SER A 246 21.96 -8.55 -10.72
CA SER A 246 22.02 -7.12 -10.43
C SER A 246 23.04 -6.40 -11.32
N LEU A 247 24.22 -6.99 -11.57
CA LEU A 247 25.20 -6.42 -12.49
C LEU A 247 24.67 -6.37 -13.93
N ILE A 248 23.96 -7.43 -14.33
CA ILE A 248 23.32 -7.50 -15.65
C ILE A 248 22.24 -6.44 -15.77
N ASP A 249 21.35 -6.29 -14.79
CA ASP A 249 20.32 -5.25 -14.75
C ASP A 249 20.95 -3.86 -14.90
N ASP A 250 21.96 -3.50 -14.09
CA ASP A 250 22.66 -2.22 -14.19
C ASP A 250 23.31 -2.00 -15.58
N THR A 251 23.79 -3.08 -16.20
CA THR A 251 24.38 -3.05 -17.55
C THR A 251 23.32 -2.74 -18.62
N PHE A 252 22.16 -3.40 -18.55
CA PHE A 252 21.02 -3.16 -19.45
C PHE A 252 20.38 -1.79 -19.24
N ASP A 253 20.40 -1.29 -18.02
CA ASP A 253 19.69 -0.09 -17.65
C ASP A 253 20.46 1.20 -17.93
N ALA A 254 21.75 1.23 -17.58
CA ALA A 254 22.46 2.49 -17.40
C ALA A 254 23.72 2.62 -18.25
N TYR A 255 24.29 1.51 -18.76
CA TYR A 255 25.65 1.54 -19.29
C TYR A 255 25.78 1.10 -20.75
N ALA A 256 25.32 -0.10 -21.10
CA ALA A 256 25.62 -0.68 -22.40
C ALA A 256 24.78 -0.10 -23.54
N THR A 257 25.36 -0.02 -24.73
CA THR A 257 24.64 0.34 -25.95
C THR A 257 23.73 -0.80 -26.41
N LEU A 258 22.66 -0.49 -27.17
CA LEU A 258 21.75 -1.53 -27.65
C LEU A 258 22.46 -2.60 -28.52
N GLN A 259 23.50 -2.23 -29.26
CA GLN A 259 24.30 -3.17 -30.05
C GLN A 259 25.06 -4.14 -29.14
N GLU A 260 25.72 -3.64 -28.10
CA GLU A 260 26.37 -4.48 -27.09
C GLU A 260 25.37 -5.38 -26.37
N LEU A 261 24.21 -4.85 -25.98
CA LEU A 261 23.14 -5.63 -25.34
C LEU A 261 22.59 -6.75 -26.23
N GLN A 262 22.52 -6.53 -27.55
CA GLN A 262 22.14 -7.59 -28.50
C GLN A 262 23.16 -8.72 -28.53
N ILE A 263 24.46 -8.38 -28.63
CA ILE A 263 25.54 -9.38 -28.65
C ILE A 263 25.59 -10.12 -27.31
N PHE A 264 25.44 -9.41 -26.19
CA PHE A 264 25.41 -10.00 -24.86
C PHE A 264 24.21 -10.94 -24.67
N THR A 265 23.02 -10.53 -25.12
CA THR A 265 21.82 -11.39 -25.10
C THR A 265 22.03 -12.66 -25.92
N GLN A 266 22.62 -12.55 -27.11
CA GLN A 266 22.93 -13.71 -27.96
C GLN A 266 23.96 -14.65 -27.33
N ALA A 267 24.99 -14.10 -26.69
CA ALA A 267 25.99 -14.89 -25.96
C ALA A 267 25.32 -15.69 -24.83
N ILE A 268 24.43 -15.06 -24.06
CA ILE A 268 23.67 -15.74 -23.00
C ILE A 268 22.73 -16.81 -23.56
N GLU A 269 22.01 -16.55 -24.66
CA GLU A 269 21.16 -17.57 -25.29
C GLU A 269 21.97 -18.80 -25.77
N ARG A 270 23.17 -18.55 -26.31
CA ARG A 270 24.11 -19.59 -26.77
C ARG A 270 24.77 -20.35 -25.62
N TRP A 271 25.00 -19.68 -24.49
CA TRP A 271 25.55 -20.25 -23.24
C TRP A 271 26.86 -21.02 -23.46
N SER A 272 27.84 -20.35 -24.09
CA SER A 272 29.14 -20.94 -24.42
C SER A 272 30.29 -19.97 -24.13
N ILE A 273 31.37 -20.49 -23.53
CA ILE A 273 32.61 -19.75 -23.25
C ILE A 273 33.25 -19.17 -24.53
N SER A 274 33.01 -19.80 -25.68
CA SER A 274 33.48 -19.35 -27.00
C SER A 274 32.92 -17.97 -27.43
N CYS A 275 31.88 -17.48 -26.75
CA CYS A 275 31.33 -16.16 -27.03
C CYS A 275 32.11 -15.03 -26.35
N LEU A 276 33.05 -15.32 -25.43
CA LEU A 276 33.78 -14.31 -24.68
C LEU A 276 34.52 -13.31 -25.58
N ASP A 277 35.16 -13.77 -26.64
CA ASP A 277 35.96 -12.92 -27.53
C ASP A 277 35.11 -11.91 -28.32
N GLN A 278 33.80 -12.12 -28.38
CA GLN A 278 32.84 -11.25 -29.07
C GLN A 278 32.28 -10.15 -28.15
N LEU A 279 32.50 -10.25 -26.84
CA LEU A 279 31.97 -9.30 -25.86
C LEU A 279 32.95 -8.17 -25.57
N PRO A 280 32.49 -6.97 -25.20
CA PRO A 280 33.33 -5.95 -24.58
C PRO A 280 33.98 -6.44 -23.28
N ASP A 281 35.18 -5.93 -22.94
CA ASP A 281 35.96 -6.42 -21.80
C ASP A 281 35.21 -6.38 -20.46
N TYR A 282 34.38 -5.36 -20.22
CA TYR A 282 33.57 -5.27 -19.00
C TYR A 282 32.46 -6.34 -18.94
N MET A 283 31.84 -6.65 -20.08
CA MET A 283 30.83 -7.73 -20.18
C MET A 283 31.43 -9.12 -20.07
N LYS A 284 32.69 -9.31 -20.49
CA LYS A 284 33.41 -10.58 -20.34
C LYS A 284 33.49 -11.02 -18.89
N ILE A 285 33.69 -10.06 -17.97
CA ILE A 285 33.74 -10.33 -16.53
C ILE A 285 32.41 -10.92 -16.07
N ILE A 286 31.31 -10.19 -16.31
CA ILE A 286 29.96 -10.60 -15.91
C ILE A 286 29.61 -11.97 -16.53
N TYR A 287 29.86 -12.16 -17.83
CA TYR A 287 29.52 -13.39 -18.53
C TYR A 287 30.35 -14.59 -18.09
N LYS A 288 31.67 -14.41 -17.90
CA LYS A 288 32.56 -15.48 -17.44
C LYS A 288 32.16 -15.96 -16.04
N ASP A 289 31.91 -15.03 -15.13
CA ASP A 289 31.48 -15.37 -13.77
C ASP A 289 30.08 -15.97 -13.73
N LEU A 290 29.17 -15.54 -14.62
CA LEU A 290 27.86 -16.18 -14.80
C LEU A 290 28.01 -17.65 -15.21
N LEU A 291 28.82 -17.95 -16.22
CA LEU A 291 29.06 -19.34 -16.63
C LEU A 291 29.69 -20.14 -15.48
N GLY A 292 30.71 -19.60 -14.82
CA GLY A 292 31.41 -20.28 -13.72
C GLY A 292 30.50 -20.59 -12.53
N VAL A 293 29.65 -19.63 -12.12
CA VAL A 293 28.69 -19.86 -11.02
C VAL A 293 27.69 -20.95 -11.37
N TYR A 294 27.18 -20.99 -12.61
CA TYR A 294 26.27 -22.05 -13.04
C TYR A 294 26.97 -23.40 -13.22
N GLU A 295 28.23 -23.43 -13.63
CA GLU A 295 29.04 -24.67 -13.63
C GLU A 295 29.20 -25.22 -12.20
N GLU A 296 29.52 -24.36 -11.22
CA GLU A 296 29.58 -24.75 -9.81
C GLU A 296 28.23 -25.27 -9.28
N ILE A 297 27.12 -24.65 -9.70
CA ILE A 297 25.76 -25.11 -9.37
C ILE A 297 25.51 -26.49 -10.00
N GLU A 298 25.82 -26.68 -11.28
CA GLU A 298 25.67 -27.97 -11.96
C GLU A 298 26.49 -29.08 -11.28
N GLU A 299 27.73 -28.78 -10.86
CA GLU A 299 28.58 -29.72 -10.13
C GLU A 299 27.99 -30.12 -8.77
N GLU A 300 27.48 -29.15 -8.02
CA GLU A 300 26.86 -29.43 -6.72
C GLU A 300 25.55 -30.21 -6.87
N MET A 301 24.74 -29.89 -7.87
CA MET A 301 23.52 -30.63 -8.17
C MET A 301 23.79 -32.07 -8.60
N LYS A 302 24.87 -32.33 -9.36
CA LYS A 302 25.31 -33.69 -9.70
C LYS A 302 25.63 -34.50 -8.45
N LYS A 303 26.27 -33.91 -7.43
CA LYS A 303 26.51 -34.59 -6.14
C LYS A 303 25.21 -34.95 -5.42
N GLN A 304 24.16 -34.15 -5.62
CA GLN A 304 22.84 -34.33 -5.03
C GLN A 304 21.90 -35.18 -5.90
N GLY A 305 22.38 -35.73 -7.03
CA GLY A 305 21.59 -36.60 -7.91
C GLY A 305 20.54 -35.89 -8.76
N THR A 306 20.61 -34.56 -8.90
CA THR A 306 19.67 -33.76 -9.69
C THR A 306 20.36 -33.24 -10.96
N GLU A 307 19.80 -33.52 -12.14
CA GLU A 307 20.30 -33.00 -13.42
C GLU A 307 19.27 -32.01 -13.99
N TYR A 308 19.51 -30.71 -13.77
CA TYR A 308 18.68 -29.66 -14.35
C TYR A 308 19.54 -28.49 -14.81
N ARG A 309 19.33 -28.07 -16.07
CA ARG A 309 20.04 -26.96 -16.71
C ARG A 309 19.08 -25.80 -16.94
N MET A 310 19.26 -24.74 -16.17
CA MET A 310 18.55 -23.48 -16.42
C MET A 310 19.32 -22.62 -17.41
N LYS A 311 18.60 -21.99 -18.33
CA LYS A 311 19.08 -20.81 -19.05
C LYS A 311 18.35 -19.57 -18.56
N VAL A 312 19.10 -18.55 -18.14
CA VAL A 312 18.50 -17.24 -17.84
C VAL A 312 18.20 -16.53 -19.15
N VAL A 313 16.95 -16.12 -19.36
CA VAL A 313 16.52 -15.48 -20.61
C VAL A 313 16.32 -13.98 -20.38
N PHE A 314 17.36 -13.19 -20.66
CA PHE A 314 17.33 -11.73 -20.55
C PHE A 314 16.70 -10.99 -21.74
N ARG A 315 16.05 -11.72 -22.65
CA ARG A 315 15.38 -11.13 -23.83
C ARG A 315 14.39 -10.02 -23.45
N HIS A 316 13.77 -10.13 -22.28
CA HIS A 316 12.81 -9.15 -21.76
C HIS A 316 13.50 -7.88 -21.26
N LEU A 317 14.72 -7.96 -20.69
CA LEU A 317 15.51 -6.76 -20.39
C LEU A 317 15.93 -6.04 -21.68
N LEU A 318 16.24 -6.80 -22.75
CA LEU A 318 16.53 -6.20 -24.05
C LEU A 318 15.31 -5.47 -24.64
N GLU A 319 14.10 -5.99 -24.44
CA GLU A 319 12.86 -5.31 -24.84
C GLU A 319 12.68 -3.99 -24.09
N GLU A 320 12.90 -3.97 -22.77
CA GLU A 320 12.84 -2.73 -21.99
C GLU A 320 13.92 -1.72 -22.40
N ALA A 321 15.14 -2.18 -22.68
CA ALA A 321 16.22 -1.33 -23.19
C ALA A 321 15.89 -0.74 -24.56
N LYS A 322 15.26 -1.52 -25.46
CA LYS A 322 14.76 -1.02 -26.76
C LYS A 322 13.70 0.06 -26.56
N TRP A 323 12.73 -0.19 -25.68
CA TRP A 323 11.69 0.80 -25.36
C TRP A 323 12.30 2.12 -24.87
N ARG A 324 13.27 2.03 -23.96
CA ARG A 324 13.99 3.17 -23.41
C ARG A 324 14.72 3.96 -24.49
N GLN A 325 15.53 3.30 -25.31
CA GLN A 325 16.31 3.96 -26.35
C GLN A 325 15.45 4.59 -27.44
N GLN A 326 14.33 3.94 -27.80
CA GLN A 326 13.40 4.44 -28.81
C GLN A 326 12.45 5.52 -28.26
N GLY A 327 12.42 5.73 -26.93
CA GLY A 327 11.37 6.52 -26.29
C GLY A 327 9.98 5.93 -26.49
N TYR A 328 9.89 4.64 -26.83
CA TYR A 328 8.63 3.91 -26.96
C TYR A 328 8.05 3.68 -25.57
N ILE A 329 6.75 3.90 -25.44
CA ILE A 329 6.04 3.69 -24.18
C ILE A 329 4.99 2.61 -24.42
N PRO A 330 5.17 1.41 -23.84
CA PRO A 330 4.23 0.30 -23.98
C PRO A 330 2.88 0.66 -23.37
N THR A 331 1.81 -0.13 -23.61
CA THR A 331 0.60 -0.06 -22.77
C THR A 331 0.84 -0.73 -21.41
N THR A 332 -0.05 -0.56 -20.43
CA THR A 332 0.07 -1.29 -19.14
C THR A 332 0.10 -2.80 -19.36
N GLU A 333 -0.74 -3.33 -20.26
CA GLU A 333 -0.76 -4.75 -20.57
C GLU A 333 0.55 -5.22 -21.24
N GLU A 334 1.07 -4.44 -22.20
CA GLU A 334 2.35 -4.72 -22.84
C GLU A 334 3.51 -4.66 -21.86
N TYR A 335 3.54 -3.62 -21.01
CA TYR A 335 4.54 -3.43 -19.97
C TYR A 335 4.51 -4.61 -19.01
N MET A 336 3.37 -4.90 -18.39
CA MET A 336 3.27 -5.97 -17.39
C MET A 336 3.63 -7.34 -17.98
N ARG A 337 3.34 -7.59 -19.26
CA ARG A 337 3.75 -8.82 -19.94
C ARG A 337 5.27 -8.98 -20.07
N VAL A 338 6.01 -7.87 -20.18
CA VAL A 338 7.48 -7.86 -20.25
C VAL A 338 8.09 -7.74 -18.85
N ALA A 339 7.62 -6.77 -18.07
CA ALA A 339 8.10 -6.39 -16.75
C ALA A 339 8.04 -7.52 -15.71
N THR A 340 6.98 -8.34 -15.74
CA THR A 340 6.86 -9.52 -14.86
C THR A 340 7.86 -10.62 -15.20
N ARG A 341 8.39 -10.64 -16.43
CA ARG A 341 9.43 -11.58 -16.85
C ARG A 341 10.83 -11.00 -16.69
N SER A 342 10.99 -9.71 -16.98
CA SER A 342 12.26 -8.99 -16.85
C SER A 342 12.70 -8.83 -15.39
N CYS A 343 11.77 -8.86 -14.42
CA CYS A 343 12.08 -8.76 -12.99
C CYS A 343 12.95 -9.92 -12.46
N GLY A 344 13.14 -10.98 -13.24
CA GLY A 344 14.03 -12.09 -12.90
C GLY A 344 13.52 -13.00 -11.78
N TYR A 345 12.32 -12.75 -11.22
CA TYR A 345 11.85 -13.46 -10.04
C TYR A 345 11.63 -14.96 -10.27
N THR A 346 11.12 -15.37 -11.44
CA THR A 346 11.04 -16.79 -11.83
C THR A 346 12.41 -17.47 -11.80
N CYS A 347 13.46 -16.79 -12.25
CA CYS A 347 14.82 -17.31 -12.21
C CYS A 347 15.28 -17.52 -10.75
N LEU A 348 15.04 -16.52 -9.89
CA LEU A 348 15.38 -16.60 -8.47
C LEU A 348 14.60 -17.73 -7.75
N ILE A 349 13.33 -17.96 -8.07
CA ILE A 349 12.55 -19.09 -7.54
C ILE A 349 13.23 -20.41 -7.90
N ILE A 350 13.58 -20.62 -9.18
CA ILE A 350 14.19 -21.88 -9.59
C ILE A 350 15.57 -22.04 -8.96
N VAL A 351 16.41 -21.00 -8.94
CA VAL A 351 17.73 -21.06 -8.26
C VAL A 351 17.58 -21.37 -6.78
N SER A 352 16.54 -20.83 -6.13
CA SER A 352 16.28 -21.13 -4.73
C SER A 352 16.02 -22.62 -4.49
N PHE A 353 15.35 -23.29 -5.44
CA PHE A 353 15.04 -24.72 -5.40
C PHE A 353 16.27 -25.58 -5.67
N LEU A 354 17.19 -25.17 -6.57
CA LEU A 354 18.39 -25.97 -6.91
C LEU A 354 19.25 -26.30 -5.69
N GLY A 355 19.27 -25.43 -4.68
CA GLY A 355 20.03 -25.65 -3.45
C GLY A 355 19.30 -26.41 -2.34
N MET A 356 18.05 -26.84 -2.57
CA MET A 356 17.22 -27.52 -1.56
C MET A 356 17.36 -29.04 -1.53
N GLY A 357 18.24 -29.62 -2.37
CA GLY A 357 18.50 -31.06 -2.39
C GLY A 357 17.30 -31.88 -2.87
N ASP A 358 17.02 -32.97 -2.16
CA ASP A 358 15.95 -33.94 -2.45
C ASP A 358 14.53 -33.37 -2.37
N VAL A 359 14.37 -32.21 -1.73
CA VAL A 359 13.07 -31.50 -1.65
C VAL A 359 12.63 -30.95 -3.00
N ALA A 360 13.56 -30.56 -3.87
CA ALA A 360 13.26 -29.92 -5.15
C ALA A 360 13.63 -30.83 -6.33
N THR A 361 12.67 -31.64 -6.75
CA THR A 361 12.84 -32.56 -7.88
C THR A 361 12.65 -31.88 -9.23
N ARG A 362 12.87 -32.62 -10.33
CA ARG A 362 12.64 -32.13 -11.69
C ARG A 362 11.21 -31.60 -11.89
N GLU A 363 10.25 -32.28 -11.29
CA GLU A 363 8.83 -31.93 -11.33
C GLU A 363 8.58 -30.54 -10.71
N ALA A 364 9.31 -30.16 -9.67
CA ALA A 364 9.20 -28.83 -9.07
C ALA A 364 9.66 -27.73 -10.04
N PHE A 365 10.73 -27.98 -10.82
CA PHE A 365 11.19 -27.03 -11.82
C PHE A 365 10.21 -26.90 -13.00
N ASP A 366 9.71 -28.03 -13.50
CA ASP A 366 8.70 -28.04 -14.55
C ASP A 366 7.40 -27.35 -14.10
N TRP A 367 7.02 -27.53 -12.83
CA TRP A 367 5.92 -26.82 -12.20
C TRP A 367 6.16 -25.29 -12.18
N VAL A 368 7.33 -24.80 -11.75
CA VAL A 368 7.62 -23.35 -11.78
C VAL A 368 7.61 -22.79 -13.22
N LEU A 369 8.19 -23.53 -14.17
CA LEU A 369 8.23 -23.15 -15.58
C LEU A 369 6.85 -23.13 -16.24
N SER A 370 5.90 -23.94 -15.75
CA SER A 370 4.50 -23.90 -16.19
C SER A 370 3.77 -22.60 -15.82
N GLN A 371 4.40 -21.74 -15.00
CA GLN A 371 3.87 -20.45 -14.55
C GLN A 371 2.51 -20.57 -13.86
N PRO A 372 2.40 -21.37 -12.78
CA PRO A 372 1.17 -21.51 -12.01
C PRO A 372 0.79 -20.16 -11.39
N HIS A 373 -0.48 -20.03 -10.97
CA HIS A 373 -1.02 -18.79 -10.43
C HIS A 373 -0.16 -18.17 -9.32
N ILE A 374 0.40 -18.99 -8.43
CA ILE A 374 1.28 -18.53 -7.35
C ILE A 374 2.58 -17.90 -7.87
N VAL A 375 3.22 -18.48 -8.88
CA VAL A 375 4.45 -17.92 -9.49
C VAL A 375 4.13 -16.61 -10.20
N ARG A 376 3.01 -16.56 -10.95
CA ARG A 376 2.56 -15.34 -11.63
C ARG A 376 2.25 -14.22 -10.64
N ALA A 377 1.57 -14.53 -9.54
CA ALA A 377 1.26 -13.59 -8.49
C ALA A 377 2.54 -13.08 -7.79
N ALA A 378 3.50 -13.96 -7.54
CA ALA A 378 4.76 -13.58 -6.90
C ALA A 378 5.61 -12.66 -7.81
N CYS A 379 5.70 -12.95 -9.11
CA CYS A 379 6.36 -12.06 -10.08
C CYS A 379 5.65 -10.70 -10.18
N LEU A 380 4.32 -10.69 -10.12
CA LEU A 380 3.52 -9.45 -10.11
C LEU A 380 3.81 -8.61 -8.85
N ILE A 381 3.79 -9.23 -7.67
CA ILE A 381 4.10 -8.55 -6.41
C ILE A 381 5.53 -8.00 -6.42
N CYS A 382 6.50 -8.81 -6.86
CA CYS A 382 7.90 -8.40 -6.95
C CYS A 382 8.06 -7.17 -7.85
N ARG A 383 7.53 -7.22 -9.09
CA ARG A 383 7.61 -6.10 -10.03
C ARG A 383 6.93 -4.85 -9.49
N LEU A 384 5.69 -4.96 -8.98
CA LEU A 384 4.97 -3.80 -8.48
C LEU A 384 5.66 -3.18 -7.25
N ALA A 385 6.15 -3.99 -6.31
CA ALA A 385 6.88 -3.48 -5.15
C ALA A 385 8.19 -2.79 -5.54
N ASP A 386 8.94 -3.36 -6.49
CA ASP A 386 10.17 -2.78 -7.04
C ASP A 386 9.90 -1.41 -7.69
N ASP A 387 8.89 -1.34 -8.55
CA ASP A 387 8.54 -0.11 -9.26
C ASP A 387 8.03 0.99 -8.31
N ILE A 388 7.28 0.63 -7.27
CA ILE A 388 6.77 1.56 -6.25
C ILE A 388 7.92 2.17 -5.45
N VAL A 389 8.88 1.36 -4.99
CA VAL A 389 9.97 1.82 -4.12
C VAL A 389 11.07 2.52 -4.93
N GLY A 390 11.31 2.10 -6.19
CA GLY A 390 12.34 2.66 -7.06
C GLY A 390 12.11 4.10 -7.54
N HIS A 391 11.04 4.77 -7.09
CA HIS A 391 10.60 6.04 -7.64
C HIS A 391 11.52 7.24 -7.40
N GLU A 392 12.26 7.26 -6.28
CA GLU A 392 13.19 8.36 -5.94
C GLU A 392 14.55 8.25 -6.66
N VAL A 393 14.98 7.04 -7.03
CA VAL A 393 16.32 6.77 -7.59
C VAL A 393 16.30 6.67 -9.12
N HIS A 394 15.22 6.11 -9.68
CA HIS A 394 15.04 6.00 -11.12
C HIS A 394 13.97 6.99 -11.59
N LEU A 395 14.32 8.28 -11.56
CA LEU A 395 13.49 9.35 -12.13
C LEU A 395 12.98 8.97 -13.54
N PRO A 396 13.75 8.31 -14.44
CA PRO A 396 13.22 7.82 -15.70
C PRO A 396 12.16 6.72 -15.54
N ARG A 397 12.33 5.70 -14.66
CA ARG A 397 11.33 4.61 -14.48
C ARG A 397 10.05 5.09 -13.78
N PHE A 398 10.16 6.05 -12.86
CA PHE A 398 8.99 6.72 -12.26
C PHE A 398 8.34 7.72 -13.20
N VAL A 399 9.14 8.49 -13.97
CA VAL A 399 8.65 9.26 -15.11
C VAL A 399 8.09 8.33 -16.18
N TYR A 400 8.55 7.08 -16.34
CA TYR A 400 7.95 6.08 -17.22
C TYR A 400 6.66 5.54 -16.64
N PHE A 401 6.55 5.27 -15.33
CA PHE A 401 5.28 4.88 -14.70
C PHE A 401 4.26 6.03 -14.72
N LEU A 402 4.70 7.27 -14.48
CA LEU A 402 3.91 8.50 -14.57
C LEU A 402 3.62 8.94 -16.02
N ASP A 403 4.51 8.71 -16.99
CA ASP A 403 4.33 8.98 -18.42
C ASP A 403 3.55 7.84 -19.10
N LEU A 404 3.64 6.60 -18.60
CA LEU A 404 2.82 5.44 -18.96
C LEU A 404 1.40 5.63 -18.43
N ALA A 405 1.26 5.99 -17.15
CA ALA A 405 0.03 6.53 -16.59
C ALA A 405 -0.51 7.69 -17.44
N ALA A 406 0.33 8.66 -17.81
CA ALA A 406 -0.02 9.80 -18.66
C ALA A 406 -0.11 9.49 -20.18
N ARG A 407 0.15 8.26 -20.64
CA ARG A 407 0.02 7.84 -22.05
C ARG A 407 -1.06 6.79 -22.28
N THR A 408 -1.38 5.96 -21.30
CA THR A 408 -2.67 5.25 -21.24
C THR A 408 -3.82 6.28 -21.22
N VAL A 409 -3.57 7.45 -20.62
CA VAL A 409 -4.34 8.71 -20.72
C VAL A 409 -4.44 9.29 -22.14
N ARG A 410 -3.44 9.08 -23.01
CA ARG A 410 -3.39 9.57 -24.41
C ARG A 410 -3.96 8.58 -25.43
N ALA A 411 -3.92 7.27 -25.16
CA ALA A 411 -4.46 6.25 -26.07
C ALA A 411 -6.00 6.18 -26.02
N HIS A 412 -6.59 6.64 -24.92
CA HIS A 412 -8.02 6.87 -24.81
C HIS A 412 -8.25 8.36 -24.56
N ASP A 413 -8.48 9.11 -25.63
CA ASP A 413 -8.84 10.55 -25.63
C ASP A 413 -9.99 10.90 -24.66
N ASP A 414 -10.69 9.88 -24.14
CA ASP A 414 -11.84 10.01 -23.25
C ASP A 414 -11.62 9.65 -21.77
N LEU A 415 -10.45 9.09 -21.39
CA LEU A 415 -10.14 8.62 -20.02
C LEU A 415 -9.03 9.41 -19.31
N GLY A 416 -8.41 10.36 -20.02
CA GLY A 416 -7.20 11.04 -19.59
C GLY A 416 -7.24 11.77 -18.24
N VAL A 417 -8.41 12.21 -17.81
CA VAL A 417 -8.54 12.98 -16.56
C VAL A 417 -9.21 12.18 -15.45
N TRP A 418 -9.88 11.06 -15.76
CA TRP A 418 -10.21 10.07 -14.73
C TRP A 418 -8.94 9.47 -14.12
N TYR A 419 -7.86 9.40 -14.91
CA TYR A 419 -6.55 9.01 -14.42
C TYR A 419 -5.83 10.12 -13.63
N ILE A 420 -6.08 11.41 -13.92
CA ILE A 420 -5.64 12.52 -13.04
C ILE A 420 -6.37 12.43 -11.70
N VAL A 421 -7.66 12.10 -11.68
CA VAL A 421 -8.42 11.85 -10.44
C VAL A 421 -7.88 10.62 -9.71
N LEU A 422 -7.51 9.53 -10.40
CA LEU A 422 -6.89 8.34 -9.80
C LEU A 422 -5.46 8.59 -9.31
N LEU A 423 -4.64 9.34 -10.03
CA LEU A 423 -3.30 9.77 -9.58
C LEU A 423 -3.43 10.72 -8.39
N VAL A 424 -4.36 11.67 -8.43
CA VAL A 424 -4.68 12.56 -7.31
C VAL A 424 -5.21 11.76 -6.13
N MET A 425 -6.03 10.73 -6.31
CA MET A 425 -6.50 9.81 -5.25
C MET A 425 -5.36 8.93 -4.72
N TYR A 426 -4.47 8.43 -5.58
CA TYR A 426 -3.32 7.59 -5.20
C TYR A 426 -2.24 8.40 -4.46
N PHE A 427 -1.95 9.62 -4.93
CA PHE A 427 -1.18 10.61 -4.19
C PHE A 427 -1.93 11.10 -2.96
N SER A 428 -3.26 11.14 -2.94
CA SER A 428 -4.04 11.44 -1.72
C SER A 428 -3.90 10.34 -0.69
N VAL A 429 -3.80 9.07 -1.09
CA VAL A 429 -3.50 7.94 -0.18
C VAL A 429 -2.06 8.01 0.30
N ALA A 430 -1.11 8.34 -0.56
CA ALA A 430 0.30 8.54 -0.15
C ALA A 430 0.47 9.77 0.77
N ILE A 431 -0.24 10.87 0.51
CA ILE A 431 -0.32 12.04 1.39
C ILE A 431 -1.12 11.72 2.65
N LEU A 432 -2.11 10.83 2.60
CA LEU A 432 -2.86 10.36 3.77
C LEU A 432 -1.97 9.50 4.67
N GLU A 433 -1.12 8.64 4.10
CA GLU A 433 -0.11 7.90 4.86
C GLU A 433 0.98 8.82 5.37
N LEU A 434 1.43 9.81 4.59
CA LEU A 434 2.36 10.84 5.04
C LEU A 434 1.74 11.72 6.14
N ALA A 435 0.45 12.05 6.04
CA ALA A 435 -0.30 12.82 7.02
C ALA A 435 -0.65 11.99 8.25
N LYS A 436 -0.91 10.68 8.13
CA LYS A 436 -1.03 9.76 9.27
C LYS A 436 0.31 9.63 9.98
N VAL A 437 1.42 9.51 9.26
CA VAL A 437 2.77 9.51 9.81
C VAL A 437 3.11 10.87 10.44
N LEU A 438 2.70 11.98 9.82
CA LEU A 438 2.85 13.32 10.40
C LEU A 438 1.98 13.47 11.63
N VAL A 439 0.71 13.07 11.64
CA VAL A 439 -0.22 13.18 12.77
C VAL A 439 0.15 12.21 13.91
N ARG A 440 0.72 11.05 13.58
CA ARG A 440 1.19 10.07 14.55
C ARG A 440 2.50 10.50 15.23
N ASN A 441 3.33 11.29 14.55
CA ASN A 441 4.57 11.86 15.09
C ASN A 441 4.43 13.32 15.56
N TYR A 442 3.36 14.00 15.13
CA TYR A 442 3.03 15.40 15.40
C TYR A 442 1.59 15.43 15.91
N VAL A 443 1.48 15.62 17.22
CA VAL A 443 0.26 15.87 18.00
C VAL A 443 -0.32 14.68 18.78
N LEU A 444 0.38 14.35 19.86
CA LEU A 444 -0.28 14.03 21.12
C LEU A 444 -0.50 15.36 21.88
N ALA A 445 -1.74 15.83 21.88
CA ALA A 445 -2.30 16.95 22.66
C ALA A 445 -1.59 18.32 22.55
N ASP A 446 -2.09 19.22 21.68
CA ASP A 446 -1.66 20.63 21.72
C ASP A 446 -2.76 21.61 21.22
N PRO A 447 -3.03 22.75 21.86
CA PRO A 447 -3.84 23.86 21.31
C PRO A 447 -3.42 24.39 19.93
N PHE A 448 -2.28 23.97 19.38
CA PHE A 448 -1.75 24.47 18.11
C PHE A 448 -2.31 23.80 16.84
N ILE A 449 -3.06 22.68 16.94
CA ILE A 449 -3.59 21.94 15.76
C ILE A 449 -4.27 22.86 14.73
N PRO A 450 -5.22 23.75 15.11
CA PRO A 450 -5.90 24.58 14.13
C PRO A 450 -4.91 25.44 13.35
N TYR A 451 -3.92 26.03 14.02
CA TYR A 451 -2.97 26.94 13.40
C TYR A 451 -1.95 26.23 12.49
N THR A 452 -1.40 25.10 12.95
CA THR A 452 -0.42 24.34 12.18
C THR A 452 -1.05 23.66 10.97
N SER A 453 -2.29 23.19 11.08
CA SER A 453 -3.03 22.62 9.95
C SER A 453 -3.46 23.68 8.92
N VAL A 454 -3.82 24.91 9.32
CA VAL A 454 -4.04 26.01 8.36
C VAL A 454 -2.75 26.32 7.58
N LEU A 455 -1.61 26.44 8.27
CA LEU A 455 -0.33 26.66 7.61
C LEU A 455 0.04 25.50 6.68
N GLY A 456 -0.19 24.26 7.13
CA GLY A 456 -0.04 23.06 6.32
C GLY A 456 -0.87 23.13 5.04
N GLY A 457 -2.14 23.50 5.14
CA GLY A 457 -3.04 23.67 3.99
C GLY A 457 -2.54 24.69 2.98
N ILE A 458 -2.04 25.85 3.44
CA ILE A 458 -1.46 26.89 2.57
C ILE A 458 -0.20 26.37 1.86
N LEU A 459 0.70 25.72 2.60
CA LEU A 459 1.93 25.14 2.03
C LEU A 459 1.62 24.04 1.01
N THR A 460 0.64 23.18 1.30
CA THR A 460 0.15 22.17 0.36
C THR A 460 -0.41 22.84 -0.89
N CYS A 461 -1.18 23.92 -0.78
CA CYS A 461 -1.67 24.64 -1.95
C CYS A 461 -0.52 25.16 -2.83
N LYS A 462 0.53 25.74 -2.23
CA LYS A 462 1.71 26.20 -2.98
C LYS A 462 2.45 25.05 -3.66
N LEU A 463 2.68 23.95 -2.94
CA LEU A 463 3.34 22.76 -3.48
C LEU A 463 2.58 22.20 -4.68
N VAL A 464 1.26 22.09 -4.55
CA VAL A 464 0.37 21.52 -5.57
C VAL A 464 0.26 22.44 -6.77
N TYR A 465 0.27 23.76 -6.56
CA TYR A 465 0.37 24.72 -7.65
C TYR A 465 1.63 24.49 -8.49
N ASP A 466 2.79 24.41 -7.84
CA ASP A 466 4.09 24.26 -8.50
C ASP A 466 4.19 22.91 -9.21
N LEU A 467 3.70 21.85 -8.56
CA LEU A 467 3.66 20.52 -9.13
C LEU A 467 2.71 20.46 -10.33
N THR A 468 1.52 21.07 -10.22
CA THR A 468 0.57 21.16 -11.34
C THR A 468 1.20 21.92 -12.49
N GLN A 469 1.91 23.01 -12.23
CA GLN A 469 2.63 23.76 -13.26
C GLN A 469 3.70 22.90 -13.92
N LEU A 470 4.54 22.23 -13.13
CA LEU A 470 5.61 21.37 -13.60
C LEU A 470 5.07 20.27 -14.50
N ILE A 471 4.11 19.49 -13.99
CA ILE A 471 3.45 18.41 -14.75
C ILE A 471 2.79 18.98 -16.00
N SER A 472 2.08 20.11 -15.89
CA SER A 472 1.34 20.67 -17.03
C SER A 472 2.25 21.13 -18.16
N THR A 473 3.41 21.73 -17.83
CA THR A 473 4.42 22.15 -18.81
C THR A 473 4.98 20.98 -19.62
N TYR A 474 5.21 19.83 -19.00
CA TYR A 474 5.83 18.68 -19.67
C TYR A 474 4.81 17.75 -20.36
N TYR A 475 3.61 17.60 -19.79
CA TYR A 475 2.66 16.56 -20.22
C TYR A 475 1.48 17.09 -21.04
N PHE A 476 1.14 18.39 -20.94
CA PHE A 476 -0.02 18.95 -21.63
C PHE A 476 0.42 19.92 -22.72
N ARG A 477 0.37 19.45 -23.98
CA ARG A 477 0.73 20.30 -25.15
C ARG A 477 -0.10 21.58 -25.23
N SER A 478 -1.37 21.51 -24.84
CA SER A 478 -2.26 22.68 -24.78
C SER A 478 -1.79 23.71 -23.77
N TYR A 479 -1.19 23.30 -22.65
CA TYR A 479 -0.79 24.18 -21.54
C TYR A 479 0.25 25.24 -21.95
N ASN A 480 1.25 24.84 -22.74
CA ASN A 480 2.28 25.78 -23.21
C ASN A 480 1.73 26.83 -24.18
N GLY A 481 0.62 26.53 -24.86
CA GLY A 481 -0.11 27.46 -25.72
C GLY A 481 -1.09 28.38 -24.97
N LEU A 482 -1.32 28.15 -23.67
CA LEU A 482 -2.25 28.97 -22.87
C LEU A 482 -1.63 30.33 -22.52
N THR A 483 -2.49 31.34 -22.42
CA THR A 483 -2.14 32.65 -21.87
C THR A 483 -1.69 32.52 -20.41
N LYS A 484 -0.97 33.53 -19.90
CA LYS A 484 -0.51 33.55 -18.49
C LYS A 484 -1.68 33.40 -17.50
N ILE A 485 -2.81 34.04 -17.79
CA ILE A 485 -4.02 33.98 -16.96
C ILE A 485 -4.63 32.57 -17.01
N GLN A 486 -4.76 31.97 -18.19
CA GLN A 486 -5.26 30.60 -18.35
C GLN A 486 -4.37 29.56 -17.68
N ARG A 487 -3.03 29.71 -17.73
CA ARG A 487 -2.11 28.84 -16.98
C ARG A 487 -2.27 28.98 -15.48
N THR A 488 -2.54 30.20 -15.02
CA THR A 488 -2.80 30.45 -13.60
C THR A 488 -4.11 29.80 -13.15
N GLU A 489 -5.18 29.93 -13.95
CA GLU A 489 -6.45 29.24 -13.70
C GLU A 489 -6.29 27.71 -13.75
N TRP A 490 -5.53 27.21 -14.73
CA TRP A 490 -5.23 25.79 -14.86
C TRP A 490 -4.53 25.25 -13.61
N ASN A 491 -3.48 25.93 -13.14
CA ASN A 491 -2.77 25.51 -11.93
C ASN A 491 -3.66 25.60 -10.68
N ASN A 492 -4.49 26.65 -10.60
CA ASN A 492 -5.42 26.81 -9.48
C ASN A 492 -6.48 25.69 -9.43
N ARG A 493 -6.98 25.27 -10.60
CA ARG A 493 -7.87 24.11 -10.70
C ARG A 493 -7.19 22.80 -10.28
N GLY A 494 -5.87 22.71 -10.38
CA GLY A 494 -5.08 21.61 -9.82
C GLY A 494 -5.17 21.57 -8.30
N ILE A 495 -5.00 22.72 -7.64
CA ILE A 495 -5.15 22.85 -6.18
C ILE A 495 -6.56 22.43 -5.75
N SER A 496 -7.60 23.05 -6.33
CA SER A 496 -8.99 22.77 -5.94
C SER A 496 -9.40 21.33 -6.20
N THR A 497 -8.87 20.68 -7.25
CA THR A 497 -9.11 19.26 -7.51
C THR A 497 -8.52 18.37 -6.41
N LEU A 498 -7.27 18.59 -6.00
CA LEU A 498 -6.66 17.79 -4.94
C LEU A 498 -7.35 18.03 -3.60
N HIS A 499 -7.63 19.29 -3.26
CA HIS A 499 -8.35 19.62 -2.05
C HIS A 499 -9.72 18.95 -2.01
N ALA A 500 -10.49 19.04 -3.10
CA ALA A 500 -11.80 18.44 -3.21
C ALA A 500 -11.78 16.92 -3.02
N VAL A 501 -10.81 16.22 -3.62
CA VAL A 501 -10.64 14.76 -3.42
C VAL A 501 -10.32 14.46 -1.95
N PHE A 502 -9.33 15.14 -1.37
CA PHE A 502 -8.95 14.97 0.03
C PHE A 502 -10.13 15.20 0.98
N ILE A 503 -10.80 16.34 0.88
CA ILE A 503 -11.86 16.71 1.81
C ILE A 503 -13.10 15.86 1.62
N SER A 504 -13.41 15.42 0.39
CA SER A 504 -14.56 14.54 0.14
C SER A 504 -14.36 13.17 0.77
N ILE A 505 -13.17 12.58 0.64
CA ILE A 505 -12.84 11.27 1.25
C ILE A 505 -12.90 11.40 2.79
N MET A 506 -12.26 12.43 3.36
CA MET A 506 -12.28 12.63 4.81
C MET A 506 -13.68 12.92 5.35
N SER A 507 -14.47 13.73 4.63
CA SER A 507 -15.84 14.06 5.04
C SER A 507 -16.74 12.83 4.97
N MET A 508 -16.62 12.03 3.91
CA MET A 508 -17.30 10.74 3.79
C MET A 508 -16.94 9.83 4.97
N TYR A 509 -15.65 9.67 5.25
CA TYR A 509 -15.17 8.92 6.40
C TYR A 509 -15.80 9.39 7.71
N PHE A 510 -15.76 10.70 8.01
CA PHE A 510 -16.32 11.22 9.26
C PHE A 510 -17.85 11.08 9.35
N VAL A 511 -18.57 11.30 8.26
CA VAL A 511 -20.05 11.29 8.28
C VAL A 511 -20.62 9.88 8.28
N PHE A 512 -20.01 8.92 7.58
CA PHE A 512 -20.62 7.60 7.35
C PHE A 512 -19.85 6.42 7.94
N TRP A 513 -18.53 6.53 8.14
CA TRP A 513 -17.68 5.41 8.55
C TRP A 513 -17.00 5.61 9.91
N SER A 514 -17.01 6.82 10.46
CA SER A 514 -16.41 7.14 11.75
C SER A 514 -17.43 7.07 12.87
N GLU A 515 -17.01 6.51 14.02
CA GLU A 515 -17.80 6.50 15.25
C GLU A 515 -17.95 7.90 15.90
N LEU A 516 -17.27 8.93 15.38
CA LEU A 516 -17.28 10.28 15.94
C LEU A 516 -18.67 10.91 15.96
N PHE A 517 -19.48 10.66 14.93
CA PHE A 517 -20.82 11.23 14.77
C PHE A 517 -21.94 10.19 14.76
N ALA A 518 -21.67 8.96 15.20
CA ALA A 518 -22.69 7.91 15.21
C ALA A 518 -23.75 8.14 16.31
N ASP A 519 -25.03 7.88 15.99
CA ASP A 519 -26.17 8.09 16.90
C ASP A 519 -26.14 7.21 18.16
N HIS A 520 -25.53 6.03 18.07
CA HIS A 520 -25.46 5.06 19.16
C HIS A 520 -24.32 5.36 20.16
N ASN A 521 -23.48 6.36 19.87
CA ASN A 521 -22.40 6.80 20.75
C ASN A 521 -22.94 7.77 21.81
N SER A 522 -22.68 7.51 23.09
CA SER A 522 -23.21 8.28 24.24
C SER A 522 -22.35 9.50 24.64
N ALA A 523 -21.30 9.81 23.88
CA ALA A 523 -20.39 10.93 24.12
C ALA A 523 -20.99 12.30 23.71
N GLY A 524 -21.90 12.84 24.51
CA GLY A 524 -22.37 14.24 24.40
C GLY A 524 -23.23 14.56 23.17
N LEU A 525 -23.55 15.85 22.98
CA LEU A 525 -24.36 16.36 21.85
C LEU A 525 -23.61 16.16 20.54
N ILE A 526 -24.26 15.60 19.51
CA ILE A 526 -23.67 15.35 18.19
C ILE A 526 -23.11 16.63 17.55
N THR A 527 -23.71 17.78 17.89
CA THR A 527 -23.34 19.11 17.45
C THR A 527 -22.06 19.65 18.07
N LEU A 528 -21.56 19.05 19.16
CA LEU A 528 -20.35 19.48 19.87
C LEU A 528 -19.20 18.46 19.76
N ARG A 529 -19.44 17.32 19.09
CA ARG A 529 -18.42 16.28 18.92
C ARG A 529 -17.35 16.73 17.93
N ASN A 530 -16.09 16.55 18.31
CA ASN A 530 -14.93 16.82 17.48
C ASN A 530 -13.76 15.94 17.94
N SER A 531 -12.71 15.87 17.13
CA SER A 531 -11.47 15.17 17.41
C SER A 531 -10.27 15.97 16.92
N PRO A 532 -9.05 15.67 17.40
CA PRO A 532 -7.81 16.24 16.84
C PRO A 532 -7.71 16.07 15.32
N LEU A 533 -8.06 14.88 14.81
CA LEU A 533 -7.99 14.56 13.39
C LEU A 533 -9.05 15.33 12.59
N SER A 534 -10.30 15.40 13.07
CA SER A 534 -11.34 16.16 12.38
C SER A 534 -11.04 17.66 12.35
N THR A 535 -10.48 18.19 13.43
CA THR A 535 -10.02 19.58 13.51
C THR A 535 -8.84 19.85 12.57
N PHE A 536 -7.86 18.95 12.50
CA PHE A 536 -6.75 19.02 11.54
C PHE A 536 -7.25 19.04 10.10
N VAL A 537 -8.18 18.15 9.74
CA VAL A 537 -8.76 18.08 8.39
C VAL A 537 -9.48 19.38 8.04
N LEU A 538 -10.28 19.95 8.95
CA LEU A 538 -10.91 21.24 8.73
C LEU A 538 -9.89 22.37 8.59
N GLY A 539 -8.78 22.35 9.34
CA GLY A 539 -7.73 23.36 9.22
C GLY A 539 -6.97 23.30 7.91
N MET A 540 -6.68 22.10 7.38
CA MET A 540 -6.19 21.95 6.01
C MET A 540 -7.15 22.61 5.00
N SER A 541 -8.47 22.46 5.20
CA SER A 541 -9.50 23.09 4.37
C SER A 541 -9.52 24.62 4.53
N VAL A 542 -9.38 25.15 5.74
CA VAL A 542 -9.27 26.60 5.95
C VAL A 542 -8.05 27.16 5.20
N GLY A 543 -6.90 26.49 5.27
CA GLY A 543 -5.70 26.88 4.53
C GLY A 543 -5.93 26.91 3.02
N TYR A 544 -6.70 25.95 2.48
CA TYR A 544 -7.16 25.96 1.10
C TYR A 544 -8.07 27.14 0.79
N PHE A 545 -9.15 27.35 1.56
CA PHE A 545 -10.11 28.43 1.32
C PHE A 545 -9.44 29.81 1.34
N VAL A 546 -8.47 30.03 2.25
CA VAL A 546 -7.68 31.27 2.30
C VAL A 546 -6.82 31.43 1.04
N SER A 547 -6.14 30.36 0.63
CA SER A 547 -5.27 30.39 -0.56
C SER A 547 -6.06 30.63 -1.84
N ASP A 548 -7.19 29.95 -2.01
CA ASP A 548 -8.04 30.07 -3.19
C ASP A 548 -8.77 31.42 -3.24
N LEU A 549 -9.33 31.89 -2.12
CA LEU A 549 -9.92 33.22 -2.03
C LEU A 549 -8.89 34.33 -2.31
N GLY A 550 -7.67 34.17 -1.79
CA GLY A 550 -6.56 35.09 -2.08
C GLY A 550 -6.26 35.19 -3.57
N MET A 551 -6.22 34.06 -4.27
CA MET A 551 -6.03 34.05 -5.72
C MET A 551 -7.22 34.62 -6.49
N ILE A 552 -8.47 34.29 -6.10
CA ILE A 552 -9.68 34.83 -6.72
C ILE A 552 -9.70 36.36 -6.60
N CYS A 553 -9.37 36.91 -5.44
CA CYS A 553 -9.30 38.35 -5.22
C CYS A 553 -8.14 39.00 -5.99
N TRP A 554 -6.95 38.38 -5.97
CA TRP A 554 -5.76 38.92 -6.64
C TRP A 554 -5.91 38.99 -8.16
N LEU A 555 -6.63 38.03 -8.74
CA LEU A 555 -6.81 37.89 -10.19
C LEU A 555 -8.22 38.26 -10.65
N TYR A 556 -9.02 38.89 -9.78
CA TYR A 556 -10.39 39.28 -10.07
C TYR A 556 -10.47 40.20 -11.30
N PRO A 557 -11.41 39.99 -12.24
CA PRO A 557 -12.48 38.97 -12.27
C PRO A 557 -12.10 37.68 -13.03
N SER A 558 -10.81 37.47 -13.32
CA SER A 558 -10.33 36.45 -14.27
C SER A 558 -10.46 35.01 -13.76
N LEU A 559 -10.43 34.78 -12.44
CA LEU A 559 -10.55 33.45 -11.82
C LEU A 559 -11.96 33.12 -11.31
N GLY A 560 -12.91 34.06 -11.36
CA GLY A 560 -14.28 33.84 -10.89
C GLY A 560 -15.09 35.13 -10.73
N GLY A 561 -16.41 34.98 -10.81
CA GLY A 561 -17.38 36.06 -10.55
C GLY A 561 -17.62 36.33 -9.06
N ALA A 562 -18.45 37.33 -8.75
CA ALA A 562 -18.79 37.70 -7.38
C ALA A 562 -19.41 36.53 -6.58
N GLU A 563 -20.10 35.62 -7.26
CA GLU A 563 -20.65 34.39 -6.69
C GLU A 563 -19.58 33.45 -6.10
N TYR A 564 -18.38 33.42 -6.68
CA TYR A 564 -17.28 32.59 -6.18
C TYR A 564 -16.69 33.18 -4.89
N ILE A 565 -16.57 34.51 -4.82
CA ILE A 565 -16.13 35.21 -3.62
C ILE A 565 -17.13 34.98 -2.48
N VAL A 566 -18.43 35.14 -2.76
CA VAL A 566 -19.48 34.91 -1.76
C VAL A 566 -19.49 33.46 -1.29
N HIS A 567 -19.42 32.49 -2.21
CA HIS A 567 -19.35 31.06 -1.89
C HIS A 567 -18.14 30.73 -1.00
N HIS A 568 -16.93 31.09 -1.43
CA HIS A 568 -15.70 30.75 -0.69
C HIS A 568 -15.59 31.49 0.64
N SER A 569 -16.12 32.71 0.74
CA SER A 569 -16.17 33.45 2.00
C SER A 569 -17.14 32.80 2.99
N LEU A 570 -18.36 32.46 2.55
CA LEU A 570 -19.36 31.80 3.41
C LEU A 570 -18.87 30.43 3.88
N SER A 571 -18.37 29.60 2.96
CA SER A 571 -17.84 28.28 3.27
C SER A 571 -16.59 28.37 4.15
N GLY A 572 -15.66 29.27 3.84
CA GLY A 572 -14.44 29.48 4.63
C GLY A 572 -14.73 29.92 6.06
N ILE A 573 -15.68 30.83 6.27
CA ILE A 573 -16.12 31.28 7.60
C ILE A 573 -16.74 30.12 8.39
N ALA A 574 -17.63 29.33 7.76
CA ALA A 574 -18.27 28.20 8.43
C ALA A 574 -17.26 27.11 8.83
N VAL A 575 -16.36 26.75 7.92
CA VAL A 575 -15.30 25.75 8.16
C VAL A 575 -14.34 26.24 9.24
N ALA A 576 -13.92 27.51 9.22
CA ALA A 576 -13.05 28.08 10.24
C ALA A 576 -13.72 28.13 11.61
N TYR A 577 -15.00 28.54 11.68
CA TYR A 577 -15.76 28.51 12.93
C TYR A 577 -15.82 27.11 13.51
N SER A 578 -16.17 26.12 12.69
CA SER A 578 -16.33 24.72 13.13
C SER A 578 -15.00 24.08 13.54
N MET A 579 -13.90 24.46 12.89
CA MET A 579 -12.54 24.08 13.29
C MET A 579 -12.16 24.66 14.65
N PHE A 580 -12.32 25.98 14.86
CA PHE A 580 -11.84 26.64 16.08
C PHE A 580 -12.70 26.35 17.30
N THR A 581 -14.01 26.17 17.12
CA THR A 581 -14.95 25.96 18.23
C THR A 581 -15.24 24.49 18.50
N GLY A 582 -14.98 23.62 17.53
CA GLY A 582 -15.42 22.22 17.57
C GLY A 582 -16.92 22.03 17.37
N GLU A 583 -17.70 23.11 17.21
CA GLU A 583 -19.15 23.04 17.02
C GLU A 583 -19.52 22.78 15.57
N GLY A 584 -20.57 21.97 15.35
CA GLY A 584 -21.18 21.77 14.04
C GLY A 584 -20.29 21.06 13.02
N GLN A 585 -19.25 20.34 13.46
CA GLN A 585 -18.33 19.65 12.55
C GLN A 585 -19.03 18.64 11.65
N LEU A 586 -20.02 17.89 12.18
CA LEU A 586 -20.85 16.97 11.40
C LEU A 586 -21.47 17.65 10.17
N TYR A 587 -22.18 18.76 10.39
CA TYR A 587 -22.87 19.47 9.31
C TYR A 587 -21.89 20.13 8.35
N THR A 588 -20.75 20.60 8.87
CA THR A 588 -19.65 21.11 8.03
C THR A 588 -19.12 20.01 7.11
N PHE A 589 -18.88 18.79 7.60
CA PHE A 589 -18.46 17.66 6.77
C PHE A 589 -19.56 17.20 5.81
N MET A 590 -20.84 17.18 6.21
CA MET A 590 -21.95 16.90 5.29
C MET A 590 -21.96 17.88 4.11
N VAL A 591 -21.73 19.17 4.35
CA VAL A 591 -21.60 20.16 3.27
C VAL A 591 -20.35 19.90 2.43
N LEU A 592 -19.21 19.59 3.05
CA LEU A 592 -17.94 19.38 2.36
C LEU A 592 -17.91 18.11 1.49
N ILE A 593 -18.74 17.09 1.74
CA ILE A 593 -18.93 15.96 0.79
C ILE A 593 -19.34 16.47 -0.59
N SER A 594 -20.03 17.62 -0.68
CA SER A 594 -20.44 18.19 -1.97
C SER A 594 -19.27 18.60 -2.87
N GLU A 595 -18.06 18.75 -2.32
CA GLU A 595 -16.82 18.95 -3.08
C GLU A 595 -16.47 17.74 -3.95
N VAL A 596 -17.09 16.57 -3.75
CA VAL A 596 -16.85 15.38 -4.58
C VAL A 596 -17.13 15.64 -6.06
N THR A 597 -17.93 16.67 -6.36
CA THR A 597 -18.29 17.10 -7.73
C THR A 597 -17.31 18.10 -8.36
N THR A 598 -16.41 18.69 -7.57
CA THR A 598 -15.45 19.71 -8.01
C THR A 598 -14.40 19.15 -8.98
N PRO A 599 -13.84 17.93 -8.79
CA PRO A 599 -12.96 17.30 -9.76
C PRO A 599 -13.59 17.16 -11.15
N GLU A 600 -14.88 16.81 -11.23
CA GLU A 600 -15.59 16.64 -12.50
C GLU A 600 -15.83 17.97 -13.19
N ILE A 601 -16.13 19.03 -12.45
CA ILE A 601 -16.26 20.39 -12.99
C ILE A 601 -14.92 20.88 -13.55
N ASN A 602 -13.82 20.67 -12.81
CA ASN A 602 -12.47 21.04 -13.24
C ASN A 602 -12.04 20.24 -14.47
N MET A 603 -12.31 18.93 -14.47
CA MET A 603 -12.14 18.05 -15.62
C MET A 603 -12.86 18.59 -16.86
N ARG A 604 -14.13 18.98 -16.73
CA ARG A 604 -14.88 19.56 -17.84
C ARG A 604 -14.20 20.78 -18.44
N TRP A 605 -13.66 21.66 -17.59
CA TRP A 605 -12.94 22.85 -18.01
C TRP A 605 -11.61 22.49 -18.70
N TYR A 606 -10.86 21.51 -18.18
CA TYR A 606 -9.63 21.03 -18.83
C TYR A 606 -9.89 20.47 -20.22
N LEU A 607 -10.95 19.67 -20.40
CA LEU A 607 -11.37 19.18 -21.72
C LEU A 607 -11.72 20.33 -22.66
N ASP A 608 -12.37 21.38 -22.16
CA ASP A 608 -12.70 22.56 -22.97
C ASP A 608 -11.44 23.28 -23.44
N MET A 609 -10.51 23.57 -22.53
CA MET A 609 -9.23 24.21 -22.85
C MET A 609 -8.35 23.37 -23.77
N ALA A 610 -8.50 22.04 -23.72
CA ALA A 610 -7.83 21.12 -24.65
C ALA A 610 -8.53 21.03 -26.02
N GLY A 611 -9.66 21.72 -26.24
CA GLY A 611 -10.42 21.67 -27.49
C GLY A 611 -11.28 20.42 -27.67
N LEU A 612 -11.48 19.63 -26.61
CA LEU A 612 -12.12 18.31 -26.64
C LEU A 612 -13.65 18.36 -26.39
N LYS A 613 -14.31 19.49 -26.62
CA LYS A 613 -15.77 19.66 -26.43
C LYS A 613 -16.65 18.65 -27.18
N LYS A 614 -16.13 18.05 -28.26
CA LYS A 614 -16.87 17.10 -29.12
C LYS A 614 -16.55 15.63 -28.79
N SER A 615 -15.63 15.35 -27.87
CA SER A 615 -15.21 13.99 -27.54
C SER A 615 -16.26 13.24 -26.69
N SER A 616 -16.14 11.92 -26.58
CA SER A 616 -17.04 11.14 -25.70
C SER A 616 -16.72 11.38 -24.22
N ALA A 617 -15.49 11.78 -23.87
CA ALA A 617 -15.06 12.21 -22.54
C ALA A 617 -15.93 13.35 -22.06
N TYR A 618 -16.08 14.38 -22.90
CA TYR A 618 -16.84 15.57 -22.56
C TYR A 618 -18.32 15.25 -22.33
N LEU A 619 -18.84 14.24 -23.05
CA LEU A 619 -20.18 13.72 -22.82
C LEU A 619 -20.27 12.92 -21.52
N ILE A 620 -19.39 11.93 -21.31
CA ILE A 620 -19.36 11.05 -20.15
C ILE A 620 -19.18 11.88 -18.88
N ASN A 621 -18.20 12.78 -18.86
CA ASN A 621 -18.02 13.75 -17.79
C ASN A 621 -19.28 14.58 -17.56
N GLY A 622 -19.98 15.01 -18.61
CA GLY A 622 -21.24 15.72 -18.48
C GLY A 622 -22.38 14.92 -17.84
N VAL A 623 -22.44 13.61 -18.10
CA VAL A 623 -23.38 12.69 -17.45
C VAL A 623 -22.98 12.45 -15.99
N MET A 624 -21.69 12.28 -15.71
CA MET A 624 -21.16 12.11 -14.36
C MET A 624 -21.40 13.36 -13.50
N ILE A 625 -21.19 14.57 -14.03
CA ILE A 625 -21.54 15.82 -13.35
C ILE A 625 -23.02 15.84 -13.00
N PHE A 626 -23.91 15.40 -13.90
CA PHE A 626 -25.35 15.40 -13.62
C PHE A 626 -25.70 14.50 -12.41
N PHE A 627 -25.21 13.25 -12.40
CA PHE A 627 -25.48 12.32 -11.30
C PHE A 627 -24.78 12.71 -10.01
N GLY A 628 -23.50 13.09 -10.09
CA GLY A 628 -22.73 13.58 -8.94
C GLY A 628 -23.40 14.79 -8.29
N TRP A 629 -23.88 15.75 -9.10
CA TRP A 629 -24.59 16.92 -8.59
C TRP A 629 -25.93 16.55 -7.94
N LEU A 630 -26.71 15.67 -8.56
CA LEU A 630 -27.97 15.22 -7.99
C LEU A 630 -27.75 14.57 -6.61
N VAL A 631 -26.79 13.65 -6.50
CA VAL A 631 -26.54 12.92 -5.26
C VAL A 631 -25.89 13.82 -4.21
N ALA A 632 -24.74 14.43 -4.51
CA ALA A 632 -23.91 15.10 -3.53
C ALA A 632 -24.31 16.57 -3.24
N ARG A 633 -25.04 17.23 -4.15
CA ARG A 633 -25.43 18.65 -4.00
C ARG A 633 -26.92 18.89 -3.85
N ILE A 634 -27.78 17.93 -4.23
CA ILE A 634 -29.24 18.03 -4.04
C ILE A 634 -29.72 17.09 -2.95
N LEU A 635 -29.59 15.77 -3.14
CA LEU A 635 -30.11 14.77 -2.20
C LEU A 635 -29.41 14.86 -0.85
N LEU A 636 -28.09 15.05 -0.83
CA LEU A 636 -27.34 15.21 0.40
C LEU A 636 -27.75 16.45 1.20
N PHE A 637 -28.05 17.57 0.54
CA PHE A 637 -28.53 18.77 1.24
C PHE A 637 -29.94 18.56 1.82
N VAL A 638 -30.82 17.86 1.09
CA VAL A 638 -32.13 17.45 1.63
C VAL A 638 -31.95 16.58 2.87
N TYR A 639 -31.06 15.59 2.80
CA TYR A 639 -30.74 14.73 3.93
C TYR A 639 -30.15 15.52 5.12
N MET A 640 -29.23 16.45 4.86
CA MET A 640 -28.64 17.29 5.90
C MET A 640 -29.70 18.14 6.61
N PHE A 641 -30.62 18.79 5.89
CA PHE A 641 -31.71 19.54 6.52
C PHE A 641 -32.67 18.64 7.30
N TYR A 642 -32.94 17.43 6.79
CA TYR A 642 -33.70 16.43 7.52
C TYR A 642 -32.99 16.01 8.82
N HIS A 643 -31.67 15.82 8.78
CA HIS A 643 -30.86 15.51 9.95
C HIS A 643 -30.86 16.67 10.96
N VAL A 644 -30.70 17.91 10.51
CA VAL A 644 -30.83 19.11 11.37
C VAL A 644 -32.21 19.17 12.03
N TYR A 645 -33.27 18.81 11.30
CA TYR A 645 -34.63 18.73 11.85
C TYR A 645 -34.76 17.65 12.94
N LEU A 646 -34.23 16.45 12.71
CA LEU A 646 -34.24 15.37 13.71
C LEU A 646 -33.46 15.75 14.98
N HIS A 647 -32.34 16.43 14.84
CA HIS A 647 -31.46 16.84 15.95
C HIS A 647 -31.68 18.30 16.37
N HIS A 648 -32.85 18.88 16.08
CA HIS A 648 -33.14 20.30 16.31
C HIS A 648 -32.87 20.73 17.76
N THR A 649 -33.22 19.89 18.73
CA THR A 649 -32.99 20.18 20.16
C THR A 649 -31.50 20.29 20.52
N GLN A 650 -30.62 19.60 19.80
CA GLN A 650 -29.16 19.69 19.98
C GLN A 650 -28.58 20.89 19.24
N VAL A 651 -29.15 21.25 18.09
CA VAL A 651 -28.75 22.44 17.31
C VAL A 651 -29.10 23.73 18.06
N MET A 652 -30.24 23.77 18.75
CA MET A 652 -30.64 24.91 19.61
C MET A 652 -29.71 25.14 20.81
N GLN A 653 -28.86 24.16 21.15
CA GLN A 653 -27.90 24.26 22.25
C GLN A 653 -26.52 24.77 21.81
N MET A 654 -26.29 24.93 20.51
CA MET A 654 -25.05 25.51 19.97
C MET A 654 -24.98 27.01 20.30
N HIS A 655 -23.76 27.57 20.32
CA HIS A 655 -23.61 29.02 20.38
C HIS A 655 -24.34 29.73 19.23
N THR A 656 -24.77 30.97 19.46
CA THR A 656 -25.59 31.74 18.50
C THR A 656 -24.98 31.80 17.11
N VAL A 657 -23.65 31.93 17.02
CA VAL A 657 -22.94 31.97 15.74
C VAL A 657 -22.98 30.60 15.04
N GLY A 658 -22.70 29.51 15.77
CA GLY A 658 -22.79 28.14 15.24
C GLY A 658 -24.19 27.78 14.79
N PHE A 659 -25.21 28.12 15.58
CA PHE A 659 -26.62 27.97 15.23
C PHE A 659 -26.94 28.68 13.91
N LEU A 660 -26.56 29.97 13.78
CA LEU A 660 -26.81 30.73 12.55
C LEU A 660 -26.11 30.09 11.34
N LEU A 661 -24.84 29.69 11.48
CA LEU A 661 -24.05 29.12 10.39
C LEU A 661 -24.61 27.79 9.88
N VAL A 662 -25.07 26.90 10.77
CA VAL A 662 -25.66 25.60 10.40
C VAL A 662 -26.91 25.74 9.52
N PHE A 663 -27.66 26.84 9.66
CA PHE A 663 -28.82 27.11 8.81
C PHE A 663 -28.49 27.99 7.60
N SER A 664 -27.84 29.13 7.81
CA SER A 664 -27.70 30.16 6.78
C SER A 664 -26.76 29.73 5.66
N VAL A 665 -25.63 29.08 5.98
CA VAL A 665 -24.64 28.71 4.97
C VAL A 665 -25.14 27.57 4.10
N PRO A 666 -25.64 26.44 4.63
CA PRO A 666 -26.18 25.38 3.78
C PRO A 666 -27.42 25.81 3.00
N LEU A 667 -28.24 26.73 3.52
CA LEU A 667 -29.39 27.26 2.78
C LEU A 667 -28.94 28.10 1.57
N ALA A 668 -27.97 29.00 1.76
CA ALA A 668 -27.40 29.77 0.67
C ALA A 668 -26.78 28.85 -0.40
N LEU A 669 -26.01 27.83 0.02
CA LEU A 669 -25.40 26.85 -0.87
C LEU A 669 -26.45 25.98 -1.58
N ALA A 670 -27.54 25.59 -0.91
CA ALA A 670 -28.63 24.83 -1.52
C ALA A 670 -29.32 25.63 -2.65
N ILE A 671 -29.57 26.93 -2.43
CA ILE A 671 -30.14 27.81 -3.45
C ILE A 671 -29.19 27.90 -4.65
N MET A 672 -27.89 28.11 -4.41
CA MET A 672 -26.89 28.12 -5.48
C MET A 672 -26.82 26.79 -6.23
N ASN A 673 -26.84 25.66 -5.52
CA ASN A 673 -26.81 24.31 -6.08
C ASN A 673 -28.03 24.05 -6.96
N LEU A 674 -29.23 24.52 -6.59
CA LEU A 674 -30.45 24.41 -7.41
C LEU A 674 -30.35 25.24 -8.70
N LEU A 675 -29.86 26.47 -8.61
CA LEU A 675 -29.65 27.34 -9.78
C LEU A 675 -28.66 26.72 -10.77
N TRP A 676 -27.56 26.17 -10.27
CA TRP A 676 -26.54 25.48 -11.07
C TRP A 676 -27.05 24.15 -11.64
N PHE A 677 -27.80 23.36 -10.86
CA PHE A 677 -28.43 22.14 -11.35
C PHE A 677 -29.41 22.42 -12.49
N GLY A 678 -30.18 23.53 -12.41
CA GLY A 678 -31.00 24.01 -13.50
C GLY A 678 -30.22 24.30 -14.79
N LYS A 679 -29.01 24.88 -14.67
CA LYS A 679 -28.10 25.10 -15.82
C LYS A 679 -27.58 23.76 -16.38
N ILE A 680 -27.20 22.82 -15.52
CA ILE A 680 -26.72 21.48 -15.92
C ILE A 680 -27.82 20.72 -16.67
N LEU A 681 -29.06 20.73 -16.16
CA LEU A 681 -30.21 20.07 -16.78
C LEU A 681 -30.51 20.64 -18.17
N LYS A 682 -30.46 21.98 -18.33
CA LYS A 682 -30.61 22.64 -19.64
C LYS A 682 -29.48 22.24 -20.60
N GLY A 683 -28.23 22.18 -20.11
CA GLY A 683 -27.07 21.76 -20.89
C GLY A 683 -27.14 20.30 -21.36
N LEU A 684 -27.58 19.39 -20.49
CA LEU A 684 -27.77 17.97 -20.79
C LEU A 684 -28.88 17.79 -21.83
N LYS A 685 -30.03 18.43 -21.66
CA LYS A 685 -31.14 18.41 -22.64
C LYS A 685 -30.69 18.88 -24.02
N LYS A 686 -29.92 19.97 -24.09
CA LYS A 686 -29.39 20.50 -25.36
C LYS A 686 -28.40 19.53 -26.04
N THR A 687 -27.62 18.81 -25.25
CA THR A 687 -26.66 17.81 -25.75
C THR A 687 -27.36 16.57 -26.29
N LEU A 688 -28.38 16.09 -25.58
CA LEU A 688 -29.20 14.94 -26.00
C LEU A 688 -30.06 15.25 -27.24
N ALA A 689 -30.59 16.46 -27.34
CA ALA A 689 -31.43 16.89 -28.48
C ALA A 689 -30.65 17.04 -29.80
N LYS A 690 -29.32 17.24 -29.75
CA LYS A 690 -28.45 17.37 -30.95
C LYS A 690 -27.97 16.03 -31.51
N ARG A 691 -28.24 14.91 -30.84
CA ARG A 691 -27.84 13.55 -31.25
C ARG A 691 -29.02 12.70 -31.76
N LYS A 692 -30.22 13.28 -31.82
CA LYS A 692 -31.30 12.85 -32.72
C LYS A 692 -31.15 13.63 -34.01
#